data_AF-A0AA88VZN1-F1
#
_entry.id   AF-A0AA88VZN1-F1
#
_cell.length_a   1.000
_cell.length_b   1.000
_cell.length_c   1.000
_cell.angle_alpha   90.00
_cell.angle_beta   90.00
_cell.angle_gamma   90.00
#
_symmetry.space_group_name_H-M   'P 1'
#
loop_
_entity.id
_entity.type
_entity.pdbx_description
1 polymer ?
#
loop_
_entity_poly.entity_id
_entity_poly.type
_entity_poly.pdbx_seq_one_letter_code
_entity_poly.pdbx_strand_id
1 'polypeptide(L)'
;MYTSLTILLPPSATAHANGRRDTTSHRPLPPVRCADDDDSYHRYRTNTAAVVKSSHDCFANPSTRVHKKIMKERQILQDHLPDMIYVRMYEQHIDLFHATIVGQPGTPYENELFLFDLAFPPYYPARHPLVHYRSFGFRLKIEFVRKLVVFINSTYATRQLTDSSQVFKYHNGPLLSGKISINLIWYGKFSPTQKAIVTDFITSLSSTSPPQNQPSVAAWWKTTEKYYHLIGSNRPSSFLSLSIGSQALDENYSLGKSLTSQQIQLLAAKGPRVNSVNIVLTSSDVTVDGFCSSRCGTHGSIKGVKNNRFAYIWVGNSETQCPGHCAWPFHQPIYGPQSPPLVAPNNDVGLDGMVINLASLLAGTATNPFGNGYYQGPAGAQLEAASACPGIYGKGAYPGYAGNLLVDTVTGASYNAHGANGRKYLLPALYDPSTSSCSTLFAVFASLLHLTLAARQLTESIQDQEPLSFQYHNGPLLTGKISVNLIWYGKFKPSQRAIVSDFITSLSSSKPANHRPSVAMWWQAIEKYYHAVKSSKSSPLILSLTNQILDESYSLGKSLTSQQIKLLASKGDQRNAINIVFTASDVAVDGFCSSRCGTHGSAPSSQIERVRGKDSKFAYIWVGNSETQCPGQCAWPFHQPIYGPQSPSLVAPNNDVGLDGMVINLASLLAATATNPFGNGYYQGAASAPLEAVSACPGVYGTGAYPGYAGNLLVDAMTGASYNAHGGNGRKYLLPALFDPSTSSCSTLV
;
A
#
# COMPACT_ATOMS: atom_id res chain seq x y z
N MET A 1 -34.56 -28.70 7.77
CA MET A 1 -35.85 -28.00 7.54
C MET A 1 -35.64 -26.57 8.01
N TYR A 2 -35.61 -25.52 7.20
CA TYR A 2 -36.30 -25.15 5.95
C TYR A 2 -35.32 -24.25 5.14
N THR A 3 -34.97 -24.61 3.90
CA THR A 3 -35.54 -24.17 2.59
C THR A 3 -35.46 -22.68 2.26
N SER A 4 -34.89 -22.45 1.07
CA SER A 4 -34.79 -21.26 0.22
C SER A 4 -35.99 -20.30 0.13
N LEU A 5 -35.61 -19.04 -0.16
CA LEU A 5 -36.24 -18.03 -1.04
C LEU A 5 -37.71 -17.65 -0.81
N THR A 6 -38.02 -16.35 -0.70
CA THR A 6 -38.98 -15.64 -1.59
C THR A 6 -38.94 -14.12 -1.37
N ILE A 7 -39.05 -13.45 -2.52
CA ILE A 7 -39.24 -12.05 -2.86
C ILE A 7 -40.38 -11.38 -2.07
N LEU A 8 -40.22 -10.10 -1.70
CA LEU A 8 -41.35 -9.22 -1.35
C LEU A 8 -41.32 -7.96 -2.24
N LEU A 9 -42.19 -7.97 -3.25
CA LEU A 9 -42.68 -6.81 -4.01
C LEU A 9 -43.89 -6.19 -3.28
N PRO A 10 -44.04 -4.85 -3.30
CA PRO A 10 -45.38 -4.25 -3.43
C PRO A 10 -45.37 -3.03 -4.41
N PRO A 11 -46.53 -2.46 -4.79
CA PRO A 11 -47.09 -2.55 -6.13
C PRO A 11 -46.85 -1.31 -7.00
N SER A 12 -47.06 -1.52 -8.30
CA SER A 12 -47.12 -0.57 -9.40
C SER A 12 -47.89 0.71 -9.08
N ALA A 13 -47.25 1.87 -9.23
CA ALA A 13 -47.92 3.16 -9.30
C ALA A 13 -47.74 3.76 -10.71
N THR A 14 -48.79 3.66 -11.51
CA THR A 14 -49.00 4.39 -12.76
C THR A 14 -49.21 5.88 -12.46
N ALA A 15 -48.46 6.78 -13.10
CA ALA A 15 -48.81 8.20 -13.16
C ALA A 15 -48.47 8.80 -14.53
N HIS A 16 -49.51 9.37 -15.13
CA HIS A 16 -49.61 9.93 -16.47
C HIS A 16 -48.71 11.14 -16.72
N ALA A 17 -48.24 11.23 -17.97
CA ALA A 17 -47.69 12.44 -18.56
C ALA A 17 -48.78 13.53 -18.73
N ASN A 18 -48.43 14.79 -18.43
CA ASN A 18 -48.92 15.94 -19.18
C ASN A 18 -47.95 17.13 -19.04
N GLY A 19 -47.59 17.72 -20.18
CA GLY A 19 -46.52 18.70 -20.28
C GLY A 19 -46.98 20.16 -20.27
N ARG A 20 -46.01 21.05 -20.09
CA ARG A 20 -45.97 22.36 -20.76
C ARG A 20 -44.52 22.85 -20.82
N ARG A 21 -44.04 23.13 -22.03
CA ARG A 21 -42.76 23.79 -22.29
C ARG A 21 -42.94 25.28 -22.00
N ASP A 22 -41.94 25.88 -21.37
CA ASP A 22 -41.51 27.20 -21.82
C ASP A 22 -39.98 27.33 -21.67
N THR A 23 -39.41 28.06 -22.61
CA THR A 23 -38.03 27.96 -23.09
C THR A 23 -37.14 29.06 -22.53
N THR A 24 -35.89 28.76 -22.15
CA THR A 24 -34.75 29.70 -22.27
C THR A 24 -33.40 28.94 -22.31
N SER A 25 -32.84 28.94 -23.51
CA SER A 25 -31.49 28.57 -23.98
C SER A 25 -30.37 28.35 -22.95
N HIS A 26 -30.10 27.08 -22.64
CA HIS A 26 -28.76 26.58 -22.30
C HIS A 26 -28.19 25.81 -23.51
N ARG A 27 -26.97 26.14 -23.94
CA ARG A 27 -26.24 25.35 -24.95
C ARG A 27 -26.00 23.93 -24.41
N PRO A 28 -26.35 22.85 -25.13
CA PRO A 28 -26.23 21.49 -24.62
C PRO A 28 -24.78 20.97 -24.70
N LEU A 29 -24.39 20.20 -23.69
CA LEU A 29 -23.26 19.26 -23.77
C LEU A 29 -23.53 18.21 -24.86
N PRO A 30 -22.48 17.68 -25.51
CA PRO A 30 -22.63 16.69 -26.59
C PRO A 30 -23.26 15.38 -26.09
N PRO A 31 -24.01 14.65 -26.95
CA PRO A 31 -24.68 13.41 -26.57
C PRO A 31 -23.69 12.25 -26.38
N VAL A 32 -23.89 11.50 -25.30
CA VAL A 32 -23.17 10.27 -24.93
C VAL A 32 -23.71 9.09 -25.77
N ARG A 33 -22.86 8.43 -26.56
CA ARG A 33 -23.18 7.16 -27.25
C ARG A 33 -22.78 5.96 -26.40
N CYS A 34 -23.63 4.93 -26.38
CA CYS A 34 -23.34 3.62 -25.82
C CYS A 34 -22.22 2.94 -26.62
N ALA A 35 -21.34 2.20 -25.95
CA ALA A 35 -20.35 1.38 -26.61
C ALA A 35 -21.00 0.04 -27.03
N ASP A 36 -21.23 -0.13 -28.33
CA ASP A 36 -21.49 -1.44 -28.92
C ASP A 36 -20.39 -1.76 -29.96
N ASP A 37 -20.20 -3.06 -30.19
CA ASP A 37 -18.97 -3.79 -30.55
C ASP A 37 -18.15 -3.36 -31.79
N ASP A 38 -16.96 -3.96 -31.85
CA ASP A 38 -15.79 -3.80 -32.73
C ASP A 38 -16.01 -3.46 -34.22
N ASP A 39 -15.00 -2.75 -34.74
CA ASP A 39 -14.70 -2.43 -36.14
C ASP A 39 -15.61 -1.45 -36.90
N SER A 40 -15.21 -0.17 -36.89
CA SER A 40 -14.95 0.59 -38.13
C SER A 40 -14.51 2.03 -37.83
N TYR A 41 -13.20 2.27 -37.93
CA TYR A 41 -12.70 3.57 -38.34
C TYR A 41 -12.98 3.70 -39.85
N HIS A 42 -13.63 4.80 -40.26
CA HIS A 42 -14.01 5.22 -41.63
C HIS A 42 -15.41 4.82 -42.16
N ARG A 43 -16.41 5.73 -42.05
CA ARG A 43 -16.90 6.58 -43.16
C ARG A 43 -18.18 7.38 -42.83
N TYR A 44 -18.16 8.61 -43.37
CA TYR A 44 -19.23 9.54 -43.78
C TYR A 44 -20.27 10.09 -42.79
N ARG A 45 -20.10 11.40 -42.57
CA ARG A 45 -21.01 12.53 -42.89
C ARG A 45 -22.46 12.19 -43.32
N THR A 46 -23.35 13.06 -42.80
CA THR A 46 -24.71 13.45 -43.22
C THR A 46 -25.85 12.47 -42.99
N ASN A 47 -26.65 12.69 -41.95
CA ASN A 47 -27.95 13.37 -42.09
C ASN A 47 -28.58 13.70 -40.73
N THR A 48 -29.10 14.92 -40.65
CA THR A 48 -29.95 15.44 -39.57
C THR A 48 -31.33 14.81 -39.58
N ALA A 49 -31.91 14.68 -38.38
CA ALA A 49 -33.30 14.30 -38.08
C ALA A 49 -33.59 12.80 -37.93
N ALA A 50 -33.06 12.16 -36.88
CA ALA A 50 -33.82 11.19 -36.07
C ALA A 50 -33.11 10.89 -34.74
N VAL A 51 -33.90 10.79 -33.68
CA VAL A 51 -33.61 10.17 -32.37
C VAL A 51 -32.83 11.01 -31.35
N VAL A 52 -33.57 11.95 -30.76
CA VAL A 52 -33.45 12.28 -29.33
C VAL A 52 -34.05 11.11 -28.53
N LYS A 53 -33.22 10.20 -27.98
CA LYS A 53 -33.61 9.31 -26.88
C LYS A 53 -32.40 8.97 -25.98
N SER A 54 -32.38 9.69 -24.86
CA SER A 54 -31.92 9.39 -23.49
C SER A 54 -30.89 8.27 -23.21
N SER A 55 -29.88 8.65 -22.42
CA SER A 55 -28.93 7.84 -21.65
C SER A 55 -29.51 6.65 -20.83
N HIS A 56 -30.84 6.51 -20.68
CA HIS A 56 -31.49 5.37 -20.00
C HIS A 56 -31.48 4.07 -20.81
N ASP A 57 -31.20 4.10 -22.11
CA ASP A 57 -31.32 2.90 -22.97
C ASP A 57 -30.18 1.89 -22.75
N CYS A 58 -29.02 2.34 -22.27
CA CYS A 58 -27.82 1.50 -22.12
C CYS A 58 -27.96 0.40 -21.05
N PHE A 59 -28.70 0.65 -19.97
CA PHE A 59 -28.92 -0.30 -18.89
C PHE A 59 -30.22 -1.08 -19.05
N ALA A 60 -31.17 -0.57 -19.83
CA ALA A 60 -32.44 -1.25 -20.10
C ALA A 60 -32.31 -2.31 -21.22
N ASN A 61 -31.40 -2.09 -22.18
CA ASN A 61 -31.22 -2.99 -23.32
C ASN A 61 -30.26 -4.16 -22.98
N PRO A 62 -30.72 -5.43 -22.98
CA PRO A 62 -29.90 -6.59 -22.62
C PRO A 62 -28.74 -6.90 -23.59
N SER A 63 -28.77 -6.32 -24.79
CA SER A 63 -27.74 -6.55 -25.81
C SER A 63 -26.47 -5.73 -25.58
N THR A 64 -26.52 -4.66 -24.77
CA THR A 64 -25.39 -3.75 -24.58
C THR A 64 -24.29 -4.39 -23.73
N ARG A 65 -23.04 -4.00 -24.00
CA ARG A 65 -21.87 -4.48 -23.24
C ARG A 65 -21.99 -4.16 -21.74
N VAL A 66 -22.50 -2.98 -21.40
CA VAL A 66 -22.66 -2.55 -20.01
C VAL A 66 -23.72 -3.37 -19.26
N HIS A 67 -24.87 -3.62 -19.88
CA HIS A 67 -25.92 -4.46 -19.28
C HIS A 67 -25.40 -5.89 -19.07
N LYS A 68 -24.80 -6.51 -20.10
CA LYS A 68 -24.22 -7.86 -20.01
C LYS A 68 -23.17 -7.94 -18.91
N LYS A 69 -22.33 -6.92 -18.78
CA LYS A 69 -21.28 -6.88 -17.75
C LYS A 69 -21.86 -6.73 -16.35
N ILE A 70 -22.82 -5.82 -16.13
CA ILE A 70 -23.48 -5.65 -14.83
C ILE A 70 -24.25 -6.91 -14.42
N MET A 71 -24.94 -7.56 -15.36
CA MET A 71 -25.64 -8.82 -15.09
C MET A 71 -24.65 -9.97 -14.79
N LYS A 72 -23.47 -9.98 -15.41
CA LYS A 72 -22.39 -10.91 -15.06
C LYS A 72 -21.81 -10.63 -13.67
N GLU A 73 -21.59 -9.37 -13.30
CA GLU A 73 -21.19 -8.99 -11.93
C GLU A 73 -22.25 -9.41 -10.92
N ARG A 74 -23.54 -9.18 -11.22
CA ARG A 74 -24.66 -9.64 -10.37
C ARG A 74 -24.58 -11.14 -10.14
N GLN A 75 -24.35 -11.94 -11.17
CA GLN A 75 -24.23 -13.40 -11.04
C GLN A 75 -23.04 -13.78 -10.15
N ILE A 76 -21.88 -13.16 -10.36
CA ILE A 76 -20.68 -13.38 -9.54
C ILE A 76 -20.96 -13.03 -8.07
N LEU A 77 -21.59 -11.89 -7.82
CA LEU A 77 -21.94 -11.46 -6.47
C LEU A 77 -22.99 -12.38 -5.84
N GLN A 78 -23.95 -12.89 -6.61
CA GLN A 78 -24.94 -13.83 -6.11
C GLN A 78 -24.32 -15.18 -5.71
N ASP A 79 -23.30 -15.63 -6.44
CA ASP A 79 -22.68 -16.93 -6.22
C ASP A 79 -21.51 -16.88 -5.23
N HIS A 80 -20.85 -15.72 -5.02
CA HIS A 80 -19.56 -15.61 -4.33
C HIS A 80 -19.50 -14.51 -3.25
N LEU A 81 -20.64 -14.01 -2.77
CA LEU A 81 -20.67 -13.04 -1.68
C LEU A 81 -20.24 -13.70 -0.35
N PRO A 82 -19.29 -13.13 0.41
CA PRO A 82 -18.96 -13.61 1.76
C PRO A 82 -20.12 -13.47 2.74
N ASP A 83 -20.19 -14.32 3.76
CA ASP A 83 -21.30 -14.37 4.74
C ASP A 83 -21.53 -13.06 5.53
N MET A 84 -20.51 -12.22 5.61
CA MET A 84 -20.56 -10.92 6.27
C MET A 84 -20.81 -9.78 5.27
N ILE A 85 -21.15 -10.07 4.01
CA ILE A 85 -21.47 -9.09 2.99
C ILE A 85 -22.83 -9.44 2.38
N TYR A 86 -23.73 -8.47 2.26
CA TYR A 86 -25.06 -8.64 1.69
C TYR A 86 -25.28 -7.64 0.58
N VAL A 87 -25.50 -8.08 -0.65
CA VAL A 87 -25.70 -7.18 -1.80
C VAL A 87 -27.10 -7.34 -2.37
N ARG A 88 -27.77 -6.22 -2.61
CA ARG A 88 -29.08 -6.12 -3.26
C ARG A 88 -28.98 -5.25 -4.49
N MET A 89 -29.48 -5.74 -5.63
CA MET A 89 -29.65 -4.95 -6.84
C MET A 89 -31.09 -4.41 -6.92
N TYR A 90 -31.28 -3.20 -7.45
CA TYR A 90 -32.62 -2.68 -7.73
C TYR A 90 -33.19 -3.30 -9.01
N GLU A 91 -34.41 -3.84 -8.94
CA GLU A 91 -35.02 -4.56 -10.08
C GLU A 91 -35.30 -3.67 -11.29
N GLN A 92 -35.62 -2.39 -11.06
CA GLN A 92 -35.92 -1.41 -12.11
C GLN A 92 -34.69 -0.61 -12.56
N HIS A 93 -33.58 -0.67 -11.79
CA HIS A 93 -32.34 0.05 -12.03
C HIS A 93 -31.17 -0.90 -11.78
N ILE A 94 -30.85 -1.72 -12.79
CA ILE A 94 -29.75 -2.68 -12.68
C ILE A 94 -28.40 -1.99 -12.48
N ASP A 95 -28.31 -0.71 -12.78
CA ASP A 95 -27.16 0.14 -12.54
C ASP A 95 -27.00 0.54 -11.07
N LEU A 96 -27.92 0.16 -10.17
CA LEU A 96 -27.87 0.50 -8.75
C LEU A 96 -27.87 -0.75 -7.87
N PHE A 97 -26.86 -0.86 -7.01
CA PHE A 97 -26.71 -1.91 -6.01
C PHE A 97 -26.65 -1.28 -4.61
N HIS A 98 -26.91 -2.09 -3.59
CA HIS A 98 -26.73 -1.78 -2.19
C HIS A 98 -25.97 -2.92 -1.53
N ALA A 99 -24.89 -2.66 -0.80
CA ALA A 99 -24.07 -3.66 -0.12
C ALA A 99 -24.02 -3.41 1.39
N THR A 100 -24.18 -4.40 2.24
CA THR A 100 -23.99 -4.31 3.69
C THR A 100 -22.86 -5.22 4.10
N ILE A 101 -21.80 -4.69 4.70
CA ILE A 101 -20.64 -5.42 5.19
C ILE A 101 -20.69 -5.43 6.73
N VAL A 102 -20.54 -6.57 7.37
CA VAL A 102 -20.44 -6.68 8.83
C VAL A 102 -18.96 -6.71 9.21
N GLY A 103 -18.58 -5.88 10.18
CA GLY A 103 -17.22 -5.70 10.61
C GLY A 103 -16.67 -6.94 11.31
N GLN A 104 -15.42 -7.24 10.99
CA GLN A 104 -14.81 -8.54 11.24
C GLN A 104 -14.39 -8.71 12.71
N PRO A 105 -14.54 -9.92 13.27
CA PRO A 105 -14.04 -10.24 14.61
C PRO A 105 -12.54 -9.97 14.78
N GLY A 106 -12.15 -9.48 15.96
CA GLY A 106 -10.74 -9.14 16.26
C GLY A 106 -10.26 -7.82 15.64
N THR A 107 -11.13 -7.10 14.94
CA THR A 107 -10.89 -5.71 14.54
C THR A 107 -11.62 -4.76 15.49
N PRO A 108 -11.22 -3.48 15.57
CA PRO A 108 -11.99 -2.47 16.31
C PRO A 108 -13.44 -2.27 15.81
N TYR A 109 -13.82 -2.92 14.71
CA TYR A 109 -15.09 -2.80 14.02
C TYR A 109 -15.96 -4.05 14.14
N GLU A 110 -15.56 -5.03 14.95
CA GLU A 110 -16.28 -6.28 15.15
C GLU A 110 -17.79 -6.05 15.40
N ASN A 111 -18.62 -6.74 14.62
CA ASN A 111 -20.09 -6.67 14.63
C ASN A 111 -20.70 -5.32 14.19
N GLU A 112 -19.91 -4.37 13.69
CA GLU A 112 -20.46 -3.13 13.11
C GLU A 112 -21.01 -3.34 11.70
N LEU A 113 -22.15 -2.73 11.36
CA LEU A 113 -22.74 -2.81 10.01
C LEU A 113 -22.30 -1.62 9.16
N PHE A 114 -21.70 -1.92 8.02
CA PHE A 114 -21.26 -0.98 7.02
C PHE A 114 -22.15 -1.10 5.78
N LEU A 115 -23.12 -0.22 5.57
CA LEU A 115 -23.99 -0.27 4.39
C LEU A 115 -23.37 0.57 3.25
N PHE A 116 -23.64 0.30 1.98
CA PHE A 116 -23.05 1.00 0.85
C PHE A 116 -24.06 1.03 -0.30
N ASP A 117 -24.17 2.13 -1.06
CA ASP A 117 -24.81 2.13 -2.37
C ASP A 117 -23.75 2.08 -3.46
N LEU A 118 -24.01 1.38 -4.55
CA LEU A 118 -23.15 1.35 -5.72
C LEU A 118 -23.95 1.78 -6.96
N ALA A 119 -23.39 2.66 -7.77
CA ALA A 119 -23.98 3.11 -9.03
C ALA A 119 -23.02 2.88 -10.21
N PHE A 120 -23.44 2.09 -11.18
CA PHE A 120 -22.66 1.69 -12.34
C PHE A 120 -22.83 2.69 -13.49
N PRO A 121 -21.74 3.24 -14.06
CA PRO A 121 -21.86 4.20 -15.16
C PRO A 121 -22.12 3.50 -16.52
N PRO A 122 -22.64 4.23 -17.54
CA PRO A 122 -22.93 3.67 -18.87
C PRO A 122 -21.72 3.09 -19.61
N TYR A 123 -20.50 3.44 -19.19
CA TYR A 123 -19.23 2.98 -19.77
C TYR A 123 -18.54 1.90 -18.92
N TYR A 124 -19.22 1.32 -17.93
CA TYR A 124 -18.70 0.22 -17.15
C TYR A 124 -18.44 -1.01 -18.05
N PRO A 125 -17.26 -1.67 -17.98
CA PRO A 125 -16.25 -1.63 -16.92
C PRO A 125 -15.06 -0.68 -17.17
N ALA A 126 -15.02 0.06 -18.27
CA ALA A 126 -13.92 0.99 -18.56
C ALA A 126 -13.84 2.16 -17.54
N ARG A 127 -14.94 2.42 -16.84
CA ARG A 127 -15.00 3.25 -15.63
C ARG A 127 -15.57 2.44 -14.48
N HIS A 128 -15.01 2.60 -13.28
CA HIS A 128 -15.45 1.90 -12.08
C HIS A 128 -16.84 2.36 -11.60
N PRO A 129 -17.55 1.56 -10.78
CA PRO A 129 -18.79 1.97 -10.13
C PRO A 129 -18.50 3.08 -9.12
N LEU A 130 -19.48 3.96 -8.91
CA LEU A 130 -19.47 4.92 -7.82
C LEU A 130 -19.96 4.18 -6.57
N VAL A 131 -19.21 4.26 -5.46
CA VAL A 131 -19.57 3.59 -4.20
C VAL A 131 -19.76 4.64 -3.12
N HIS A 132 -20.85 4.55 -2.38
CA HIS A 132 -21.25 5.49 -1.34
C HIS A 132 -21.50 4.74 -0.03
N TYR A 133 -20.66 4.96 0.99
CA TYR A 133 -20.76 4.29 2.28
C TYR A 133 -21.82 4.95 3.17
N ARG A 134 -22.74 4.12 3.70
CA ARG A 134 -23.82 4.33 4.68
C ARG A 134 -23.49 3.80 6.09
N SER A 135 -23.19 4.64 7.10
CA SER A 135 -23.06 4.17 8.51
C SER A 135 -24.14 4.62 9.50
N PHE A 136 -24.19 4.11 10.72
CA PHE A 136 -25.10 4.60 11.75
C PHE A 136 -24.33 4.83 13.06
N GLY A 137 -24.22 6.08 13.52
CA GLY A 137 -23.43 6.41 14.71
C GLY A 137 -24.24 6.44 16.01
N PHE A 138 -23.88 5.63 17.02
CA PHE A 138 -24.22 5.89 18.43
C PHE A 138 -23.15 5.43 19.43
N ARG A 139 -22.80 6.35 20.34
CA ARG A 139 -22.05 6.15 21.61
C ARG A 139 -22.91 5.39 22.64
N LEU A 140 -22.32 4.47 23.41
CA LEU A 140 -22.74 4.19 24.79
C LEU A 140 -21.55 3.99 25.73
N LYS A 141 -21.56 4.74 26.84
CA LYS A 141 -20.64 4.68 27.99
C LYS A 141 -20.86 3.38 28.76
N ILE A 142 -19.78 2.83 29.31
CA ILE A 142 -19.77 1.78 30.33
C ILE A 142 -20.39 2.33 31.61
N GLU A 143 -21.63 1.92 31.88
CA GLU A 143 -22.32 1.92 33.18
C GLU A 143 -23.70 1.26 32.93
N PHE A 144 -23.76 -0.08 32.86
CA PHE A 144 -24.93 -0.92 33.22
C PHE A 144 -24.65 -2.43 32.97
N VAL A 145 -23.91 -3.09 33.87
CA VAL A 145 -23.89 -4.57 33.98
C VAL A 145 -25.16 -5.07 34.70
N ARG A 146 -26.32 -4.48 34.46
CA ARG A 146 -27.54 -4.81 35.21
C ARG A 146 -28.81 -4.63 34.37
N LYS A 147 -29.02 -5.51 33.39
CA LYS A 147 -30.34 -5.97 32.92
C LYS A 147 -30.17 -6.93 31.74
N LEU A 148 -29.62 -8.10 32.04
CA LEU A 148 -30.04 -9.31 31.34
C LEU A 148 -31.48 -9.61 31.83
N VAL A 149 -32.34 -10.04 30.91
CA VAL A 149 -33.71 -10.54 31.09
C VAL A 149 -34.80 -9.46 31.16
N VAL A 150 -35.61 -9.36 30.08
CA VAL A 150 -37.09 -9.35 30.07
C VAL A 150 -37.61 -9.10 28.62
N PHE A 151 -38.22 -10.14 28.05
CA PHE A 151 -39.34 -10.20 27.08
C PHE A 151 -39.15 -9.90 25.56
N ILE A 152 -39.10 -10.99 24.80
CA ILE A 152 -40.04 -11.45 23.74
C ILE A 152 -40.97 -10.40 23.06
N ASN A 153 -40.89 -10.41 21.72
CA ASN A 153 -41.86 -10.04 20.67
C ASN A 153 -42.29 -8.58 20.42
N SER A 154 -42.19 -8.23 19.13
CA SER A 154 -43.00 -7.28 18.36
C SER A 154 -42.94 -5.80 18.74
N THR A 155 -42.36 -4.97 17.86
CA THR A 155 -43.14 -4.05 17.01
C THR A 155 -42.21 -3.18 16.14
N TYR A 156 -42.64 -3.01 14.89
CA TYR A 156 -42.05 -2.14 13.88
C TYR A 156 -42.00 -0.68 14.38
N ALA A 157 -40.80 -0.12 14.43
CA ALA A 157 -40.60 1.32 14.45
C ALA A 157 -39.36 1.65 13.62
N THR A 158 -39.60 2.06 12.38
CA THR A 158 -38.62 2.68 11.49
C THR A 158 -38.09 3.95 12.15
N ARG A 159 -36.94 3.85 12.81
CA ARG A 159 -36.11 4.99 13.15
C ARG A 159 -34.99 5.05 12.12
N GLN A 160 -35.04 6.06 11.26
CA GLN A 160 -33.90 6.51 10.45
C GLN A 160 -32.68 6.62 11.36
N LEU A 161 -31.76 5.68 11.22
CA LEU A 161 -30.38 5.93 11.58
C LEU A 161 -29.76 6.60 10.35
N THR A 162 -28.83 7.52 10.55
CA THR A 162 -28.15 8.32 9.53
C THR A 162 -26.72 7.86 9.33
N ASP A 163 -26.36 7.73 8.05
CA ASP A 163 -25.03 7.52 7.48
C ASP A 163 -23.86 8.11 8.31
N SER A 164 -22.82 7.33 8.66
CA SER A 164 -21.52 7.84 9.09
C SER A 164 -20.43 7.13 8.29
N SER A 165 -20.43 7.39 7.00
CA SER A 165 -19.19 7.39 6.29
C SER A 165 -18.10 8.00 7.17
N GLN A 166 -16.91 7.37 7.26
CA GLN A 166 -15.79 8.03 7.92
C GLN A 166 -15.35 9.18 7.01
N VAL A 167 -16.22 10.19 6.94
CA VAL A 167 -16.05 11.49 6.34
C VAL A 167 -14.79 12.08 6.96
N PHE A 168 -14.03 12.81 6.16
CA PHE A 168 -13.03 13.73 6.65
C PHE A 168 -13.73 14.79 7.53
N LYS A 169 -13.85 14.51 8.83
CA LYS A 169 -14.70 15.26 9.76
C LYS A 169 -13.90 16.34 10.43
N TYR A 170 -14.59 17.45 10.68
CA TYR A 170 -14.15 18.46 11.61
C TYR A 170 -14.55 18.05 13.03
N HIS A 171 -13.60 17.97 13.95
CA HIS A 171 -13.81 17.53 15.33
C HIS A 171 -13.90 18.70 16.32
N ASN A 172 -14.30 19.88 15.83
CA ASN A 172 -14.56 21.11 16.60
C ASN A 172 -13.36 21.70 17.35
N GLY A 173 -12.14 21.26 17.05
CA GLY A 173 -10.90 21.83 17.53
C GLY A 173 -10.41 23.01 16.68
N PRO A 174 -9.56 23.88 17.23
CA PRO A 174 -9.16 25.08 16.50
C PRO A 174 -8.27 24.75 15.29
N LEU A 175 -8.48 25.47 14.20
CA LEU A 175 -7.55 25.54 13.06
C LEU A 175 -6.60 26.72 13.27
N LEU A 176 -5.40 26.65 12.68
CA LEU A 176 -4.50 27.80 12.71
C LEU A 176 -5.10 28.95 11.89
N SER A 177 -5.13 30.16 12.44
CA SER A 177 -5.70 31.31 11.74
C SER A 177 -4.99 32.61 12.12
N GLY A 178 -5.20 33.65 11.29
CA GLY A 178 -4.48 34.91 11.41
C GLY A 178 -3.01 34.81 11.01
N LYS A 179 -2.21 35.75 11.52
CA LYS A 179 -0.78 35.88 11.19
C LYS A 179 0.04 34.94 12.07
N ILE A 180 0.62 33.92 11.45
CA ILE A 180 1.44 32.92 12.14
C ILE A 180 2.87 32.96 11.58
N SER A 181 3.84 33.01 12.48
CA SER A 181 5.26 33.01 12.12
C SER A 181 5.82 31.58 12.10
N ILE A 182 6.43 31.18 11.00
CA ILE A 182 7.15 29.92 10.87
C ILE A 182 8.61 30.13 11.28
N ASN A 183 9.01 29.52 12.39
CA ASN A 183 10.39 29.58 12.87
C ASN A 183 11.11 28.28 12.54
N LEU A 184 12.33 28.38 12.02
CA LEU A 184 13.12 27.23 11.59
C LEU A 184 14.23 26.96 12.60
N ILE A 185 14.32 25.72 13.07
CA ILE A 185 15.40 25.24 13.93
C ILE A 185 16.19 24.23 13.10
N TRP A 186 17.33 24.66 12.59
CA TRP A 186 18.24 23.85 11.80
C TRP A 186 19.18 23.09 12.72
N TYR A 187 18.98 21.78 12.83
CA TYR A 187 19.77 20.91 13.70
C TYR A 187 20.74 20.06 12.88
N GLY A 188 22.02 20.36 13.03
CA GLY A 188 23.10 19.80 12.22
C GLY A 188 23.48 20.67 11.01
N LYS A 189 24.27 20.10 10.10
CA LYS A 189 24.90 20.86 9.01
C LYS A 189 24.00 20.92 7.77
N PHE A 190 23.62 22.14 7.38
CA PHE A 190 22.91 22.42 6.14
C PHE A 190 23.67 23.47 5.33
N SER A 191 23.84 23.23 4.03
CA SER A 191 24.46 24.23 3.16
C SER A 191 23.56 25.46 2.99
N PRO A 192 24.10 26.64 2.60
CA PRO A 192 23.29 27.80 2.27
C PRO A 192 22.23 27.50 1.20
N THR A 193 22.56 26.67 0.20
CA THR A 193 21.63 26.25 -0.85
C THR A 193 20.49 25.41 -0.29
N GLN A 194 20.78 24.48 0.62
CA GLN A 194 19.76 23.64 1.27
C GLN A 194 18.83 24.47 2.15
N LYS A 195 19.40 25.42 2.92
CA LYS A 195 18.61 26.38 3.70
C LYS A 195 17.68 27.19 2.79
N ALA A 196 18.21 27.68 1.67
CA ALA A 196 17.46 28.46 0.69
C ALA A 196 16.29 27.69 0.06
N ILE A 197 16.43 26.39 -0.24
CA ILE A 197 15.32 25.54 -0.75
C ILE A 197 14.10 25.64 0.19
N VAL A 198 14.31 25.43 1.49
CA VAL A 198 13.19 25.41 2.45
C VAL A 198 12.66 26.82 2.73
N THR A 199 13.53 27.82 2.87
CA THR A 199 13.10 29.20 3.14
C THR A 199 12.32 29.79 1.97
N ASP A 200 12.73 29.48 0.74
CA ASP A 200 12.03 29.90 -0.46
C ASP A 200 10.69 29.18 -0.59
N PHE A 201 10.60 27.89 -0.27
CA PHE A 201 9.33 27.16 -0.21
C PHE A 201 8.35 27.83 0.77
N ILE A 202 8.78 28.11 2.00
CA ILE A 202 7.95 28.78 3.01
C ILE A 202 7.51 30.17 2.54
N THR A 203 8.43 30.94 1.94
CA THR A 203 8.13 32.27 1.38
C THR A 203 7.10 32.17 0.24
N SER A 204 7.12 31.07 -0.52
CA SER A 204 6.21 30.83 -1.63
C SER A 204 4.75 30.59 -1.20
N LEU A 205 4.50 30.21 0.06
CA LEU A 205 3.14 29.94 0.58
C LEU A 205 2.28 31.21 0.61
N SER A 206 2.90 32.39 0.73
CA SER A 206 2.24 33.69 0.87
C SER A 206 2.50 34.64 -0.30
N SER A 207 2.98 34.12 -1.45
CA SER A 207 3.26 34.96 -2.62
C SER A 207 1.98 35.58 -3.21
N THR A 208 1.94 36.91 -3.29
CA THR A 208 0.83 37.69 -3.85
C THR A 208 0.92 37.87 -5.36
N SER A 209 2.04 37.49 -5.97
CA SER A 209 2.32 37.63 -7.41
C SER A 209 2.66 36.28 -8.04
N PRO A 210 1.73 35.30 -8.03
CA PRO A 210 1.98 34.04 -8.72
C PRO A 210 2.14 34.28 -10.23
N PRO A 211 2.99 33.52 -10.93
CA PRO A 211 3.07 33.60 -12.39
C PRO A 211 1.67 33.37 -12.98
N GLN A 212 1.16 34.32 -13.76
CA GLN A 212 -0.13 34.15 -14.42
C GLN A 212 -0.08 32.90 -15.31
N ASN A 213 -1.08 32.03 -15.18
CA ASN A 213 -1.27 30.79 -15.95
C ASN A 213 -0.32 29.61 -15.62
N GLN A 214 0.31 29.56 -14.44
CA GLN A 214 1.10 28.39 -14.00
C GLN A 214 0.71 27.91 -12.60
N PRO A 215 0.82 26.61 -12.30
CA PRO A 215 0.57 26.10 -10.95
C PRO A 215 1.66 26.59 -10.00
N SER A 216 1.28 27.09 -8.83
CA SER A 216 2.22 27.68 -7.86
C SER A 216 2.01 27.15 -6.45
N VAL A 217 3.05 27.26 -5.62
CA VAL A 217 3.00 26.89 -4.20
C VAL A 217 1.89 27.68 -3.47
N ALA A 218 1.76 28.98 -3.77
CA ALA A 218 0.70 29.82 -3.22
C ALA A 218 -0.71 29.33 -3.61
N ALA A 219 -0.90 28.95 -4.88
CA ALA A 219 -2.18 28.40 -5.35
C ALA A 219 -2.51 27.05 -4.69
N TRP A 220 -1.49 26.20 -4.48
CA TRP A 220 -1.64 24.95 -3.74
C TRP A 220 -2.05 25.22 -2.29
N TRP A 221 -1.31 26.11 -1.60
CA TRP A 221 -1.56 26.47 -0.22
C TRP A 221 -2.94 27.07 -0.02
N LYS A 222 -3.42 27.88 -0.96
CA LYS A 222 -4.77 28.45 -0.96
C LYS A 222 -5.87 27.40 -0.90
N THR A 223 -5.62 26.17 -1.34
CA THR A 223 -6.58 25.05 -1.19
C THR A 223 -6.91 24.79 0.28
N THR A 224 -6.00 25.10 1.22
CA THR A 224 -6.28 25.00 2.66
C THR A 224 -7.37 25.97 3.13
N GLU A 225 -7.64 27.07 2.42
CA GLU A 225 -8.72 28.01 2.75
C GLU A 225 -10.09 27.31 2.73
N LYS A 226 -10.26 26.28 1.89
CA LYS A 226 -11.52 25.52 1.78
C LYS A 226 -11.95 24.89 3.10
N TYR A 227 -11.02 24.42 3.94
CA TYR A 227 -11.35 23.85 5.25
C TYR A 227 -11.95 24.89 6.21
N TYR A 228 -11.57 26.16 6.08
CA TYR A 228 -12.10 27.26 6.92
C TYR A 228 -13.46 27.75 6.47
N HIS A 229 -13.81 27.57 5.20
CA HIS A 229 -15.15 27.92 4.70
C HIS A 229 -16.23 26.98 5.22
N LEU A 230 -15.86 25.76 5.61
CA LEU A 230 -16.78 24.72 6.06
C LEU A 230 -17.08 24.75 7.57
N ILE A 231 -16.37 25.54 8.37
CA ILE A 231 -16.56 25.63 9.83
C ILE A 231 -17.62 26.66 10.28
N GLY A 232 -18.43 27.19 9.34
CA GLY A 232 -19.63 27.98 9.63
C GLY A 232 -19.41 29.19 10.54
N SER A 233 -20.14 29.28 11.66
CA SER A 233 -20.06 30.36 12.65
C SER A 233 -18.75 30.41 13.45
N ASN A 234 -17.93 29.37 13.39
CA ASN A 234 -16.58 29.33 14.00
C ASN A 234 -15.49 29.79 13.03
N ARG A 235 -15.86 30.39 11.89
CA ARG A 235 -14.91 30.91 10.91
C ARG A 235 -14.03 32.00 11.55
N PRO A 236 -12.69 31.89 11.44
CA PRO A 236 -11.82 32.92 11.96
C PRO A 236 -12.00 34.24 11.20
N SER A 237 -11.80 35.36 11.91
CA SER A 237 -11.91 36.71 11.35
C SER A 237 -10.84 37.01 10.29
N SER A 238 -9.77 36.20 10.22
CA SER A 238 -8.71 36.29 9.23
C SER A 238 -8.22 34.91 8.83
N PHE A 239 -7.97 34.71 7.54
CA PHE A 239 -7.37 33.48 7.03
C PHE A 239 -5.92 33.35 7.50
N LEU A 240 -5.41 32.11 7.47
CA LEU A 240 -4.04 31.80 7.85
C LEU A 240 -3.06 32.47 6.87
N SER A 241 -2.26 33.40 7.40
CA SER A 241 -1.15 34.02 6.69
C SER A 241 0.14 33.58 7.36
N LEU A 242 1.00 32.92 6.59
CA LEU A 242 2.28 32.43 7.04
C LEU A 242 3.39 33.40 6.65
N SER A 243 4.25 33.76 7.59
CA SER A 243 5.48 34.48 7.31
C SER A 243 6.67 33.75 7.90
N ILE A 244 7.81 33.86 7.23
CA ILE A 244 9.05 33.36 7.82
C ILE A 244 9.41 34.20 9.05
N GLY A 245 9.76 33.50 10.13
CA GLY A 245 10.13 34.06 11.42
C GLY A 245 11.62 33.95 11.69
N SER A 246 11.94 33.74 12.96
CA SER A 246 13.29 33.51 13.42
C SER A 246 13.86 32.18 12.91
N GLN A 247 15.18 32.16 12.70
CA GLN A 247 15.92 30.94 12.37
C GLN A 247 16.99 30.70 13.43
N ALA A 248 17.03 29.50 13.97
CA ALA A 248 18.04 29.05 14.92
C ALA A 248 18.93 28.00 14.25
N LEU A 249 20.24 28.11 14.45
CA LEU A 249 21.24 27.18 13.93
C LEU A 249 21.86 26.42 15.09
N ASP A 250 21.85 25.09 15.01
CA ASP A 250 22.47 24.18 15.98
C ASP A 250 23.39 23.21 15.23
N GLU A 251 24.46 23.75 14.64
CA GLU A 251 25.41 23.01 13.80
C GLU A 251 26.38 22.13 14.61
N ASN A 252 26.41 22.32 15.94
CA ASN A 252 27.25 21.58 16.89
C ASN A 252 26.53 20.37 17.50
N TYR A 253 25.30 20.07 17.06
CA TYR A 253 24.51 18.94 17.56
C TYR A 253 24.35 18.95 19.09
N SER A 254 23.77 20.01 19.67
CA SER A 254 23.73 20.21 21.12
C SER A 254 23.11 19.07 21.95
N LEU A 255 22.34 18.17 21.35
CA LEU A 255 21.71 17.00 21.97
C LEU A 255 22.21 15.66 21.38
N GLY A 256 23.30 15.68 20.61
CA GLY A 256 23.85 14.53 19.89
C GLY A 256 23.19 14.28 18.52
N LYS A 257 23.71 13.30 17.77
CA LYS A 257 23.20 12.94 16.43
C LYS A 257 22.07 11.91 16.43
N SER A 258 21.68 11.41 17.60
CA SER A 258 20.53 10.52 17.76
C SER A 258 19.54 11.16 18.69
N LEU A 259 18.35 11.48 18.19
CA LEU A 259 17.34 12.25 18.91
C LEU A 259 16.08 11.43 19.18
N THR A 260 15.58 11.56 20.41
CA THR A 260 14.27 11.06 20.81
C THR A 260 13.15 12.03 20.44
N SER A 261 11.91 11.54 20.44
CA SER A 261 10.73 12.40 20.21
C SER A 261 10.60 13.52 21.25
N GLN A 262 11.02 13.30 22.49
CA GLN A 262 11.06 14.33 23.54
C GLN A 262 12.13 15.38 23.25
N GLN A 263 13.31 14.99 22.75
CA GLN A 263 14.37 15.93 22.37
C GLN A 263 13.96 16.81 21.18
N ILE A 264 13.19 16.29 20.24
CA ILE A 264 12.58 17.11 19.17
C ILE A 264 11.67 18.20 19.76
N GLN A 265 10.84 17.87 20.74
CA GLN A 265 9.99 18.86 21.41
C GLN A 265 10.83 19.90 22.17
N LEU A 266 11.94 19.50 22.79
CA LEU A 266 12.88 20.44 23.45
C LEU A 266 13.50 21.41 22.45
N LEU A 267 13.91 20.93 21.27
CA LEU A 267 14.42 21.78 20.19
C LEU A 267 13.35 22.76 19.69
N ALA A 268 12.12 22.28 19.45
CA ALA A 268 11.00 23.12 19.04
C ALA A 268 10.65 24.18 20.10
N ALA A 269 10.82 23.87 21.40
CA ALA A 269 10.53 24.78 22.51
C ALA A 269 11.55 25.93 22.66
N LYS A 270 12.68 25.90 21.92
CA LYS A 270 13.65 27.00 21.81
C LYS A 270 13.10 28.18 20.98
N GLY A 271 12.15 27.92 20.08
CA GLY A 271 11.52 28.96 19.26
C GLY A 271 10.44 29.77 19.99
N PRO A 272 9.94 30.86 19.37
CA PRO A 272 8.79 31.62 19.87
C PRO A 272 7.57 30.73 20.14
N ARG A 273 6.74 31.07 21.13
CA ARG A 273 5.58 30.25 21.57
C ARG A 273 4.21 30.89 21.34
N VAL A 274 4.18 32.09 20.75
CA VAL A 274 2.95 32.87 20.53
C VAL A 274 2.80 33.09 19.04
N ASN A 275 1.63 32.75 18.49
CA ASN A 275 1.31 32.89 17.07
C ASN A 275 2.43 32.34 16.16
N SER A 276 2.94 31.16 16.52
CA SER A 276 4.11 30.57 15.89
C SER A 276 3.96 29.08 15.66
N VAL A 277 4.60 28.60 14.60
CA VAL A 277 4.88 27.18 14.37
C VAL A 277 6.39 27.02 14.35
N ASN A 278 6.92 26.16 15.21
CA ASN A 278 8.35 25.90 15.28
C ASN A 278 8.68 24.61 14.54
N ILE A 279 9.49 24.71 13.48
CA ILE A 279 9.83 23.60 12.60
C ILE A 279 11.27 23.18 12.87
N VAL A 280 11.47 21.96 13.34
CA VAL A 280 12.79 21.36 13.55
C VAL A 280 13.17 20.58 12.28
N LEU A 281 14.30 20.94 11.68
CA LEU A 281 14.84 20.31 10.48
C LEU A 281 16.16 19.65 10.85
N THR A 282 16.25 18.33 10.71
CA THR A 282 17.46 17.57 11.06
C THR A 282 18.26 17.19 9.81
N SER A 283 19.58 17.41 9.83
CA SER A 283 20.47 17.08 8.70
C SER A 283 20.53 15.57 8.43
N SER A 284 21.05 15.18 7.27
CA SER A 284 21.01 13.78 6.80
C SER A 284 21.77 12.81 7.72
N ASP A 285 22.74 13.31 8.47
CA ASP A 285 23.54 12.56 9.43
C ASP A 285 22.95 12.48 10.85
N VAL A 286 21.68 12.88 11.04
CA VAL A 286 20.97 12.82 12.33
C VAL A 286 19.88 11.76 12.28
N THR A 287 19.91 10.82 13.21
CA THR A 287 18.88 9.80 13.40
C THR A 287 17.83 10.28 14.40
N VAL A 288 16.56 9.96 14.15
CA VAL A 288 15.44 10.30 15.06
C VAL A 288 14.53 9.09 15.25
N ASP A 289 13.98 8.91 16.46
CA ASP A 289 13.12 7.77 16.78
C ASP A 289 11.95 7.58 15.78
N GLY A 290 11.95 6.44 15.10
CA GLY A 290 10.93 6.08 14.10
C GLY A 290 11.11 6.74 12.73
N PHE A 291 12.15 7.58 12.54
CA PHE A 291 12.55 8.06 11.23
C PHE A 291 12.88 6.86 10.34
N CYS A 292 12.46 6.92 9.07
CA CYS A 292 12.71 5.87 8.08
C CYS A 292 12.07 4.50 8.35
N SER A 293 11.35 4.33 9.46
CA SER A 293 10.69 3.06 9.82
C SER A 293 9.18 3.16 9.69
N SER A 294 8.60 4.28 10.09
CA SER A 294 7.14 4.50 10.04
C SER A 294 6.73 5.94 9.72
N ARG A 295 7.70 6.86 9.59
CA ARG A 295 7.46 8.29 9.38
C ARG A 295 8.69 9.01 8.84
N CYS A 296 8.44 10.10 8.12
CA CYS A 296 9.44 11.01 7.57
C CYS A 296 9.48 12.36 8.30
N GLY A 297 8.53 12.55 9.22
CA GLY A 297 8.37 13.72 10.06
C GLY A 297 7.17 13.56 10.98
N THR A 298 6.90 14.58 11.81
CA THR A 298 5.74 14.61 12.70
C THR A 298 5.31 16.05 12.92
N HIS A 299 4.04 16.27 13.24
CA HIS A 299 3.60 17.52 13.83
C HIS A 299 2.83 17.24 15.12
N GLY A 300 2.75 18.24 15.97
CA GLY A 300 2.04 18.15 17.23
C GLY A 300 2.02 19.49 17.94
N SER A 301 1.73 19.47 19.23
CA SER A 301 1.67 20.70 20.01
C SER A 301 2.19 20.53 21.43
N ILE A 302 2.91 21.56 21.88
CA ILE A 302 3.58 21.61 23.17
C ILE A 302 2.85 22.63 24.05
N LYS A 303 2.76 22.36 25.35
CA LYS A 303 2.23 23.32 26.33
C LYS A 303 3.18 24.51 26.45
N GLY A 304 2.68 25.70 26.16
CA GLY A 304 3.37 26.98 26.29
C GLY A 304 3.06 27.69 27.61
N VAL A 305 3.26 29.01 27.62
CA VAL A 305 3.08 29.87 28.80
C VAL A 305 1.58 30.16 29.02
N LYS A 306 1.11 30.20 30.28
CA LYS A 306 -0.31 30.40 30.65
C LYS A 306 -1.28 29.37 30.04
N ASN A 307 -0.90 28.09 29.99
CA ASN A 307 -1.73 26.99 29.47
C ASN A 307 -2.05 27.07 27.96
N ASN A 308 -1.46 28.02 27.22
CA ASN A 308 -1.65 28.13 25.78
C ASN A 308 -0.72 27.15 25.04
N ARG A 309 -1.21 26.41 24.04
CA ARG A 309 -0.39 25.45 23.28
C ARG A 309 0.17 26.11 22.02
N PHE A 310 1.37 25.73 21.60
CA PHE A 310 1.93 26.10 20.31
C PHE A 310 2.21 24.84 19.48
N ALA A 311 2.08 24.95 18.16
CA ALA A 311 2.30 23.83 17.25
C ALA A 311 3.78 23.72 16.88
N TYR A 312 4.25 22.49 16.66
CA TYR A 312 5.58 22.21 16.15
C TYR A 312 5.52 21.17 15.03
N ILE A 313 6.53 21.22 14.17
CA ILE A 313 6.76 20.24 13.11
C ILE A 313 8.20 19.75 13.23
N TRP A 314 8.45 18.48 12.92
CA TRP A 314 9.78 17.98 12.64
C TRP A 314 9.78 17.25 11.31
N VAL A 315 10.84 17.47 10.52
CA VAL A 315 11.13 16.74 9.28
C VAL A 315 12.62 16.38 9.26
N GLY A 316 12.92 15.12 8.91
CA GLY A 316 14.30 14.65 8.76
C GLY A 316 14.74 14.60 7.30
N ASN A 317 16.01 14.94 7.05
CA ASN A 317 16.62 14.70 5.74
C ASN A 317 16.92 13.21 5.56
N SER A 318 16.25 12.56 4.61
CA SER A 318 16.34 11.11 4.40
C SER A 318 17.46 10.67 3.47
N GLU A 319 18.21 11.59 2.88
CA GLU A 319 19.20 11.35 1.82
C GLU A 319 20.11 10.14 2.07
N THR A 320 20.63 9.98 3.29
CA THR A 320 21.60 8.92 3.64
C THR A 320 20.98 7.74 4.39
N GLN A 321 19.71 7.81 4.78
CA GLN A 321 19.07 6.81 5.67
C GLN A 321 17.98 6.02 4.95
N CYS A 322 17.05 6.70 4.26
CA CYS A 322 15.92 6.06 3.59
C CYS A 322 15.36 6.92 2.43
N PRO A 323 16.19 7.32 1.46
CA PRO A 323 15.75 8.20 0.40
C PRO A 323 14.61 7.56 -0.42
N GLY A 324 14.60 6.23 -0.59
CA GLY A 324 13.52 5.49 -1.23
C GLY A 324 12.17 5.46 -0.52
N HIS A 325 12.08 5.93 0.73
CA HIS A 325 10.81 6.03 1.45
C HIS A 325 10.38 7.50 1.56
N CYS A 326 11.26 8.33 2.12
CA CYS A 326 10.92 9.71 2.47
C CYS A 326 11.21 10.75 1.39
N ALA A 327 12.01 10.40 0.37
CA ALA A 327 12.25 11.22 -0.80
C ALA A 327 11.63 10.64 -2.08
N TRP A 328 10.76 9.61 -1.97
CA TRP A 328 9.98 9.16 -3.12
C TRP A 328 9.07 10.30 -3.62
N PRO A 329 9.04 10.62 -4.93
CA PRO A 329 9.49 9.80 -6.07
C PRO A 329 10.89 10.12 -6.63
N PHE A 330 11.74 10.87 -5.93
CA PHE A 330 13.08 11.26 -6.39
C PHE A 330 14.18 10.23 -6.12
N HIS A 331 13.82 9.11 -5.48
CA HIS A 331 14.70 7.99 -5.25
C HIS A 331 13.93 6.67 -5.44
N GLN A 332 14.66 5.62 -5.78
CA GLN A 332 14.11 4.28 -6.00
C GLN A 332 13.31 3.84 -4.76
N PRO A 333 12.02 3.48 -4.90
CA PRO A 333 11.19 3.08 -3.77
C PRO A 333 11.69 1.79 -3.13
N ILE A 334 11.68 1.72 -1.78
CA ILE A 334 12.13 0.54 -1.02
C ILE A 334 11.25 -0.69 -1.32
N TYR A 335 9.97 -0.46 -1.65
CA TYR A 335 8.97 -1.48 -1.95
C TYR A 335 7.97 -0.94 -2.97
N GLY A 336 7.29 -1.84 -3.70
CA GLY A 336 6.34 -1.46 -4.77
C GLY A 336 7.00 -1.35 -6.15
N PRO A 337 6.27 -0.84 -7.17
CA PRO A 337 6.78 -0.80 -8.53
C PRO A 337 8.08 -0.01 -8.64
N GLN A 338 9.07 -0.63 -9.28
CA GLN A 338 10.45 -0.15 -9.36
C GLN A 338 10.66 0.77 -10.57
N SER A 339 9.76 1.72 -10.78
CA SER A 339 9.90 2.73 -11.83
C SER A 339 11.15 3.59 -11.60
N PRO A 340 11.83 4.05 -12.67
CA PRO A 340 12.98 4.95 -12.53
C PRO A 340 12.63 6.18 -11.69
N PRO A 341 13.52 6.64 -10.79
CA PRO A 341 13.27 7.81 -9.97
C PRO A 341 13.09 9.05 -10.83
N LEU A 342 12.24 9.97 -10.37
CA LEU A 342 12.11 11.27 -10.99
C LEU A 342 13.32 12.14 -10.65
N VAL A 343 13.67 13.06 -11.55
CA VAL A 343 14.72 14.04 -11.27
C VAL A 343 14.19 15.09 -10.29
N ALA A 344 14.94 15.31 -9.21
CA ALA A 344 14.59 16.23 -8.13
C ALA A 344 14.65 17.70 -8.59
N PRO A 345 13.63 18.53 -8.33
CA PRO A 345 13.51 19.86 -8.93
C PRO A 345 14.47 20.93 -8.43
N ASN A 346 15.12 20.71 -7.29
CA ASN A 346 16.18 21.59 -6.78
C ASN A 346 17.56 20.92 -6.79
N ASN A 347 17.70 19.80 -7.53
CA ASN A 347 18.92 18.99 -7.61
C ASN A 347 19.45 18.54 -6.23
N ASP A 348 18.55 18.32 -5.28
CA ASP A 348 18.87 17.82 -3.95
C ASP A 348 17.74 16.88 -3.50
N VAL A 349 17.95 15.57 -3.70
CA VAL A 349 16.96 14.52 -3.41
C VAL A 349 16.51 14.57 -1.94
N GLY A 350 17.43 14.82 -1.02
CA GLY A 350 17.16 14.91 0.41
C GLY A 350 16.22 16.07 0.73
N LEU A 351 16.58 17.27 0.28
CA LEU A 351 15.81 18.49 0.57
C LEU A 351 14.50 18.55 -0.21
N ASP A 352 14.45 18.07 -1.45
CA ASP A 352 13.21 17.96 -2.21
C ASP A 352 12.24 16.97 -1.55
N GLY A 353 12.75 15.86 -1.01
CA GLY A 353 11.99 14.95 -0.14
C GLY A 353 11.53 15.61 1.16
N MET A 354 12.38 16.39 1.81
CA MET A 354 11.99 17.16 3.01
C MET A 354 10.86 18.14 2.69
N VAL A 355 10.87 18.82 1.55
CA VAL A 355 9.81 19.76 1.17
C VAL A 355 8.47 19.05 0.96
N ILE A 356 8.44 17.86 0.34
CA ILE A 356 7.21 17.04 0.23
C ILE A 356 6.60 16.79 1.61
N ASN A 357 7.43 16.31 2.55
CA ASN A 357 6.98 15.96 3.90
C ASN A 357 6.59 17.21 4.71
N LEU A 358 7.35 18.28 4.57
CA LEU A 358 7.06 19.57 5.19
C LEU A 358 5.74 20.15 4.69
N ALA A 359 5.47 20.09 3.40
CA ALA A 359 4.21 20.52 2.79
C ALA A 359 3.02 19.73 3.37
N SER A 360 3.16 18.39 3.43
CA SER A 360 2.15 17.50 4.01
C SER A 360 1.86 17.86 5.48
N LEU A 361 2.91 17.99 6.30
CA LEU A 361 2.80 18.28 7.72
C LEU A 361 2.31 19.71 8.00
N LEU A 362 2.66 20.69 7.17
CA LEU A 362 2.13 22.06 7.27
C LEU A 362 0.62 22.10 7.00
N ALA A 363 0.14 21.36 5.99
CA ALA A 363 -1.30 21.26 5.72
C ALA A 363 -2.05 20.56 6.88
N GLY A 364 -1.47 19.48 7.42
CA GLY A 364 -1.96 18.81 8.63
C GLY A 364 -1.99 19.75 9.83
N THR A 365 -0.90 20.46 10.10
CA THR A 365 -0.78 21.41 11.21
C THR A 365 -1.76 22.58 11.07
N ALA A 366 -1.99 23.08 9.86
CA ALA A 366 -2.95 24.18 9.63
C ALA A 366 -4.39 23.74 9.92
N THR A 367 -4.74 22.51 9.53
CA THR A 367 -6.11 21.99 9.61
C THR A 367 -6.41 21.19 10.89
N ASN A 368 -5.37 20.72 11.60
CA ASN A 368 -5.45 19.90 12.80
C ASN A 368 -4.27 20.13 13.79
N PRO A 369 -3.98 21.38 14.21
CA PRO A 369 -2.78 21.71 15.01
C PRO A 369 -2.70 21.02 16.39
N PHE A 370 -3.84 20.60 16.95
CA PHE A 370 -3.92 20.05 18.31
C PHE A 370 -4.58 18.66 18.38
N GLY A 371 -4.77 18.00 17.24
CA GLY A 371 -5.30 16.64 17.15
C GLY A 371 -6.83 16.52 17.29
N ASN A 372 -7.55 17.64 17.15
CA ASN A 372 -9.01 17.73 17.21
C ASN A 372 -9.62 18.64 16.13
N GLY A 373 -8.87 19.03 15.11
CA GLY A 373 -9.34 19.77 13.94
C GLY A 373 -9.94 18.83 12.89
N TYR A 374 -9.38 18.81 11.68
CA TYR A 374 -9.82 17.94 10.60
C TYR A 374 -9.00 16.66 10.50
N TYR A 375 -9.65 15.50 10.59
CA TYR A 375 -9.04 14.20 10.27
C TYR A 375 -10.08 13.12 9.96
N GLN A 376 -9.62 12.08 9.28
CA GLN A 376 -10.30 10.81 9.06
C GLN A 376 -9.64 9.70 9.90
N GLY A 377 -10.41 8.69 10.30
CA GLY A 377 -9.90 7.56 11.08
C GLY A 377 -9.93 7.77 12.60
N PRO A 378 -9.47 6.78 13.39
CA PRO A 378 -9.43 6.86 14.84
C PRO A 378 -8.37 7.86 15.31
N ALA A 379 -8.57 8.46 16.50
CA ALA A 379 -7.69 9.50 17.03
C ALA A 379 -6.21 9.08 17.20
N GLY A 380 -5.92 7.77 17.25
CA GLY A 380 -4.55 7.24 17.32
C GLY A 380 -3.87 6.99 15.96
N ALA A 381 -4.60 7.09 14.84
CA ALA A 381 -4.10 6.85 13.48
C ALA A 381 -4.83 7.78 12.48
N GLN A 382 -4.68 9.09 12.71
CA GLN A 382 -5.40 10.14 11.99
C GLN A 382 -4.84 10.32 10.57
N LEU A 383 -5.72 10.29 9.57
CA LEU A 383 -5.41 10.75 8.21
C LEU A 383 -5.93 12.18 8.04
N GLU A 384 -5.01 13.11 7.91
CA GLU A 384 -5.24 14.55 7.75
C GLU A 384 -5.19 14.99 6.28
N ALA A 385 -5.27 16.31 6.05
CA ALA A 385 -5.45 16.94 4.73
C ALA A 385 -4.58 16.35 3.61
N ALA A 386 -3.28 16.16 3.85
CA ALA A 386 -2.36 15.61 2.86
C ALA A 386 -2.16 14.09 3.00
N SER A 387 -2.10 13.57 4.23
CA SER A 387 -1.90 12.13 4.48
C SER A 387 -3.07 11.25 4.05
N ALA A 388 -4.27 11.81 3.86
CA ALA A 388 -5.40 11.14 3.22
C ALA A 388 -5.19 10.92 1.70
N CYS A 389 -4.17 11.55 1.10
CA CYS A 389 -3.85 11.49 -0.32
C CYS A 389 -2.40 11.01 -0.58
N PRO A 390 -1.99 9.85 -0.03
CA PRO A 390 -0.60 9.42 -0.07
C PRO A 390 -0.15 9.14 -1.51
N GLY A 391 1.00 9.71 -1.89
CA GLY A 391 1.65 9.48 -3.17
C GLY A 391 0.93 10.05 -4.41
N ILE A 392 -0.10 10.86 -4.23
CA ILE A 392 -0.80 11.54 -5.32
C ILE A 392 -0.17 12.93 -5.52
N TYR A 393 0.61 13.10 -6.60
CA TYR A 393 1.22 14.40 -6.94
C TYR A 393 0.67 14.98 -8.25
N GLY A 394 0.24 14.12 -9.17
CA GLY A 394 -0.35 14.48 -10.45
C GLY A 394 -1.61 13.68 -10.77
N LYS A 395 -2.32 14.08 -11.83
CA LYS A 395 -3.52 13.38 -12.29
C LYS A 395 -3.14 11.96 -12.73
N GLY A 396 -3.97 10.98 -12.36
CA GLY A 396 -3.75 9.57 -12.72
C GLY A 396 -2.64 8.89 -11.92
N ALA A 397 -2.22 9.46 -10.79
CA ALA A 397 -1.31 8.79 -9.86
C ALA A 397 -1.88 7.45 -9.36
N TYR A 398 -1.00 6.48 -9.17
CA TYR A 398 -1.28 5.14 -8.60
C TYR A 398 0.00 4.63 -7.92
N PRO A 399 -0.04 3.54 -7.12
CA PRO A 399 1.16 3.05 -6.44
C PRO A 399 2.34 2.84 -7.41
N GLY A 400 3.47 3.51 -7.17
CA GLY A 400 4.65 3.47 -8.05
C GLY A 400 4.66 4.48 -9.21
N TYR A 401 3.61 5.28 -9.38
CA TYR A 401 3.52 6.36 -10.36
C TYR A 401 2.99 7.64 -9.72
N ALA A 402 3.81 8.70 -9.72
CA ALA A 402 3.50 9.98 -9.08
C ALA A 402 2.34 10.76 -9.75
N GLY A 403 1.88 10.32 -10.92
CA GLY A 403 0.88 11.00 -11.75
C GLY A 403 1.53 11.83 -12.85
N ASN A 404 0.71 12.48 -13.66
CA ASN A 404 1.19 13.36 -14.72
C ASN A 404 1.75 14.65 -14.12
N LEU A 405 3.06 14.89 -14.30
CA LEU A 405 3.80 16.02 -13.75
C LEU A 405 4.37 16.92 -14.85
N LEU A 406 4.72 18.16 -14.49
CA LEU A 406 5.54 19.02 -15.35
C LEU A 406 6.98 18.50 -15.33
N VAL A 407 7.65 18.60 -16.48
CA VAL A 407 9.06 18.26 -16.62
C VAL A 407 9.80 19.51 -17.11
N ASP A 408 10.88 19.86 -16.42
CA ASP A 408 11.79 20.92 -16.85
C ASP A 408 12.61 20.40 -18.04
N THR A 409 12.55 21.11 -19.17
CA THR A 409 13.16 20.66 -20.42
C THR A 409 14.69 20.71 -20.42
N VAL A 410 15.31 21.44 -19.49
CA VAL A 410 16.76 21.61 -19.39
C VAL A 410 17.37 20.59 -18.44
N THR A 411 16.73 20.39 -17.30
CA THR A 411 17.23 19.56 -16.19
C THR A 411 16.59 18.18 -16.12
N GLY A 412 15.44 17.97 -16.79
CA GLY A 412 14.62 16.77 -16.64
C GLY A 412 13.83 16.72 -15.32
N ALA A 413 13.94 17.74 -14.46
CA ALA A 413 13.29 17.81 -13.16
C ALA A 413 11.77 17.68 -13.27
N SER A 414 11.18 16.82 -12.42
CA SER A 414 9.73 16.67 -12.33
C SER A 414 9.15 17.47 -11.18
N TYR A 415 8.10 18.25 -11.46
CA TYR A 415 7.49 19.16 -10.48
C TYR A 415 6.01 19.40 -10.79
N ASN A 416 5.29 20.00 -9.85
CA ASN A 416 3.89 20.43 -10.07
C ASN A 416 3.60 21.85 -9.58
N ALA A 417 4.57 22.55 -8.99
CA ALA A 417 4.39 23.91 -8.49
C ALA A 417 5.64 24.78 -8.69
N HIS A 418 5.42 26.03 -9.12
CA HIS A 418 6.43 27.08 -9.10
C HIS A 418 6.42 27.83 -7.76
N GLY A 419 7.60 28.13 -7.24
CA GLY A 419 7.81 28.92 -6.03
C GLY A 419 8.62 30.18 -6.27
N ALA A 420 8.95 30.86 -5.17
CA ALA A 420 9.80 32.04 -5.10
C ALA A 420 11.20 31.74 -5.64
N ASN A 421 11.89 32.80 -6.08
CA ASN A 421 13.27 32.75 -6.56
C ASN A 421 13.51 31.72 -7.69
N GLY A 422 12.47 31.47 -8.51
CA GLY A 422 12.55 30.55 -9.65
C GLY A 422 12.55 29.07 -9.29
N ARG A 423 12.37 28.72 -8.01
CA ARG A 423 12.37 27.32 -7.56
C ARG A 423 11.13 26.56 -8.00
N LYS A 424 11.29 25.26 -8.13
CA LYS A 424 10.24 24.31 -8.50
C LYS A 424 10.08 23.29 -7.38
N TYR A 425 8.85 22.85 -7.16
CA TYR A 425 8.53 21.92 -6.08
C TYR A 425 7.52 20.87 -6.54
N LEU A 426 7.59 19.71 -5.89
CA LEU A 426 6.59 18.67 -5.97
C LEU A 426 5.78 18.67 -4.67
N LEU A 427 4.48 18.92 -4.77
CA LEU A 427 3.60 19.06 -3.61
C LEU A 427 2.50 17.99 -3.64
N PRO A 428 2.15 17.39 -2.48
CA PRO A 428 1.12 16.37 -2.43
C PRO A 428 -0.27 16.95 -2.74
N ALA A 429 -1.16 16.11 -3.25
CA ALA A 429 -2.58 16.43 -3.31
C ALA A 429 -3.13 16.65 -1.90
N LEU A 430 -4.10 17.56 -1.79
CA LEU A 430 -4.85 17.77 -0.56
C LEU A 430 -6.27 17.21 -0.72
N TYR A 431 -6.77 16.57 0.32
CA TYR A 431 -8.14 16.07 0.36
C TYR A 431 -9.11 17.24 0.36
N ASP A 432 -9.84 17.45 -0.71
CA ASP A 432 -10.81 18.53 -0.80
C ASP A 432 -12.13 18.10 -0.14
N PRO A 433 -12.49 18.66 1.03
CA PRO A 433 -13.70 18.28 1.75
C PRO A 433 -14.99 18.68 0.99
N SER A 434 -14.90 19.61 0.03
CA SER A 434 -16.06 20.01 -0.78
C SER A 434 -16.38 19.00 -1.89
N THR A 435 -15.37 18.34 -2.44
CA THR A 435 -15.52 17.31 -3.49
C THR A 435 -15.32 15.89 -2.99
N SER A 436 -14.93 15.72 -1.71
CA SER A 436 -14.59 14.45 -1.07
C SER A 436 -13.53 13.66 -1.85
N SER A 437 -12.56 14.34 -2.44
CA SER A 437 -11.54 13.72 -3.29
C SER A 437 -10.18 14.42 -3.18
N CYS A 438 -9.11 13.70 -3.52
CA CYS A 438 -7.76 14.28 -3.55
C CYS A 438 -7.62 15.22 -4.74
N SER A 439 -7.37 16.49 -4.46
CA SER A 439 -7.25 17.54 -5.48
C SER A 439 -5.79 17.88 -5.75
N THR A 440 -5.38 17.72 -7.02
CA THR A 440 -4.08 18.16 -7.53
C THR A 440 -4.20 19.54 -8.18
N LEU A 441 -3.13 20.34 -8.18
CA LEU A 441 -3.05 21.69 -8.78
C LEU A 441 -3.58 21.83 -10.23
N PHE A 442 -3.58 20.74 -11.00
CA PHE A 442 -4.00 20.74 -12.42
C PHE A 442 -5.52 20.84 -12.66
N ALA A 443 -6.36 20.78 -11.63
CA ALA A 443 -7.82 20.79 -11.79
C ALA A 443 -8.42 22.16 -12.20
N VAL A 444 -7.65 23.25 -12.17
CA VAL A 444 -8.18 24.63 -12.35
C VAL A 444 -7.87 25.24 -13.73
N PHE A 445 -6.90 24.71 -14.50
CA PHE A 445 -6.39 25.40 -15.70
C PHE A 445 -6.81 24.82 -17.06
N ALA A 446 -7.65 23.78 -17.10
CA ALA A 446 -8.12 23.19 -18.36
C ALA A 446 -9.21 24.00 -19.10
N SER A 447 -9.46 25.26 -18.70
CA SER A 447 -10.57 26.06 -19.23
C SER A 447 -10.18 27.07 -20.31
N LEU A 448 -8.89 27.41 -20.46
CA LEU A 448 -8.49 28.50 -21.37
C LEU A 448 -7.08 28.24 -21.92
N LEU A 449 -7.00 27.73 -23.16
CA LEU A 449 -5.98 27.95 -24.20
C LEU A 449 -5.81 26.68 -25.07
N HIS A 450 -6.58 26.62 -26.14
CA HIS A 450 -6.13 25.96 -27.37
C HIS A 450 -5.39 27.00 -28.21
N LEU A 451 -4.16 26.70 -28.63
CA LEU A 451 -3.64 26.90 -29.99
C LEU A 451 -2.18 26.41 -30.09
N THR A 452 -2.01 25.36 -30.89
CA THR A 452 -0.88 25.03 -31.79
C THR A 452 0.56 25.25 -31.32
N LEU A 453 1.34 24.16 -31.26
CA LEU A 453 2.59 24.00 -32.02
C LEU A 453 2.98 22.51 -32.06
N ALA A 454 3.36 22.07 -33.26
CA ALA A 454 3.69 20.70 -33.59
C ALA A 454 4.92 20.21 -32.80
N ALA A 455 4.78 19.09 -32.08
CA ALA A 455 5.93 18.35 -31.59
C ALA A 455 6.39 17.40 -32.71
N ARG A 456 7.48 17.80 -33.38
CA ARG A 456 8.30 16.92 -34.21
C ARG A 456 8.80 15.77 -33.33
N GLN A 457 8.72 14.55 -33.85
CA GLN A 457 9.51 13.42 -33.37
C GLN A 457 10.99 13.80 -33.42
N LEU A 458 11.64 13.76 -32.26
CA LEU A 458 13.08 13.66 -32.14
C LEU A 458 13.38 12.32 -31.49
N THR A 459 13.74 11.37 -32.35
CA THR A 459 14.64 10.26 -32.02
C THR A 459 15.92 10.85 -31.46
N GLU A 460 16.20 10.62 -30.17
CA GLU A 460 17.52 10.89 -29.62
C GLU A 460 17.96 9.72 -28.75
N SER A 461 18.97 9.03 -29.30
CA SER A 461 19.98 8.16 -28.71
C SER A 461 19.88 7.88 -27.22
N ILE A 462 19.38 6.70 -26.88
CA ILE A 462 19.60 6.05 -25.59
C ILE A 462 21.12 5.80 -25.47
N GLN A 463 21.78 6.50 -24.55
CA GLN A 463 23.10 6.11 -24.11
C GLN A 463 22.92 5.21 -22.88
N ASP A 464 23.39 3.97 -23.03
CA ASP A 464 23.11 2.81 -22.18
C ASP A 464 23.22 3.08 -20.67
N GLN A 465 22.08 3.20 -19.99
CA GLN A 465 21.94 2.69 -18.62
C GLN A 465 21.41 1.27 -18.74
N GLU A 466 22.22 0.28 -18.32
CA GLU A 466 21.84 -1.12 -18.38
C GLU A 466 20.45 -1.33 -17.77
N PRO A 467 19.54 -2.04 -18.45
CA PRO A 467 18.27 -2.43 -17.85
C PRO A 467 18.60 -3.24 -16.60
N LEU A 468 17.98 -2.87 -15.46
CA LEU A 468 17.98 -3.66 -14.22
C LEU A 468 17.53 -5.08 -14.56
N SER A 469 18.48 -5.94 -14.89
CA SER A 469 18.23 -7.28 -15.37
C SER A 469 18.46 -8.24 -14.22
N PHE A 470 17.70 -9.32 -14.20
CA PHE A 470 17.90 -10.39 -13.23
C PHE A 470 19.20 -11.11 -13.57
N GLN A 471 20.25 -10.86 -12.80
CA GLN A 471 21.62 -11.25 -13.12
C GLN A 471 22.22 -12.20 -12.07
N TYR A 472 23.16 -13.00 -12.54
CA TYR A 472 24.01 -13.82 -11.68
C TYR A 472 25.27 -13.05 -11.29
N HIS A 473 25.50 -12.90 -9.99
CA HIS A 473 26.59 -12.07 -9.45
C HIS A 473 27.83 -12.89 -9.07
N ASN A 474 28.04 -14.03 -9.75
CA ASN A 474 29.22 -14.90 -9.62
C ASN A 474 29.46 -15.50 -8.22
N GLY A 475 28.47 -15.47 -7.34
CA GLY A 475 28.47 -16.11 -6.03
C GLY A 475 27.97 -17.56 -6.07
N PRO A 476 28.28 -18.36 -5.04
CA PRO A 476 27.95 -19.77 -5.05
C PRO A 476 26.44 -20.01 -4.97
N LEU A 477 25.96 -21.01 -5.72
CA LEU A 477 24.63 -21.60 -5.59
C LEU A 477 24.71 -22.87 -4.72
N LEU A 478 23.62 -23.25 -4.06
CA LEU A 478 23.61 -24.51 -3.30
C LEU A 478 23.56 -25.71 -4.26
N THR A 479 24.50 -26.65 -4.14
CA THR A 479 24.58 -27.82 -5.03
C THR A 479 24.87 -29.09 -4.24
N GLY A 480 24.53 -30.24 -4.81
CA GLY A 480 24.72 -31.54 -4.17
C GLY A 480 23.70 -31.84 -3.07
N LYS A 481 24.07 -32.71 -2.13
CA LYS A 481 23.19 -33.17 -1.05
C LYS A 481 23.24 -32.19 0.12
N ILE A 482 22.11 -31.56 0.42
CA ILE A 482 21.96 -30.62 1.52
C ILE A 482 20.93 -31.13 2.53
N SER A 483 21.30 -31.13 3.81
CA SER A 483 20.43 -31.48 4.92
C SER A 483 19.54 -30.28 5.29
N VAL A 484 18.25 -30.52 5.48
CA VAL A 484 17.31 -29.53 5.99
C VAL A 484 16.97 -29.86 7.43
N ASN A 485 17.22 -28.92 8.34
CA ASN A 485 16.88 -29.04 9.76
C ASN A 485 15.77 -28.06 10.11
N LEU A 486 14.74 -28.53 10.80
CA LEU A 486 13.62 -27.70 11.22
C LEU A 486 13.74 -27.40 12.71
N ILE A 487 13.72 -26.11 13.07
CA ILE A 487 13.77 -25.63 14.45
C ILE A 487 12.44 -24.98 14.75
N TRP A 488 11.61 -25.64 15.56
CA TRP A 488 10.28 -25.18 15.95
C TRP A 488 10.36 -24.44 17.28
N TYR A 489 10.12 -23.14 17.26
CA TYR A 489 10.17 -22.27 18.43
C TYR A 489 8.76 -21.83 18.84
N GLY A 490 8.32 -22.30 20.01
CA GLY A 490 6.95 -22.18 20.49
C GLY A 490 6.09 -23.42 20.22
N LYS A 491 4.78 -23.32 20.49
CA LYS A 491 3.87 -24.47 20.45
C LYS A 491 3.25 -24.66 19.07
N PHE A 492 3.67 -25.73 18.38
CA PHE A 492 3.07 -26.16 17.11
C PHE A 492 2.33 -27.48 17.30
N LYS A 493 1.15 -27.62 16.68
CA LYS A 493 0.42 -28.90 16.69
C LYS A 493 1.18 -29.95 15.89
N PRO A 494 1.08 -31.26 16.22
CA PRO A 494 1.67 -32.31 15.39
C PRO A 494 1.22 -32.26 13.92
N SER A 495 -0.05 -31.90 13.65
CA SER A 495 -0.57 -31.71 12.29
C SER A 495 0.11 -30.55 11.55
N GLN A 496 0.39 -29.44 12.23
CA GLN A 496 1.07 -28.29 11.65
C GLN A 496 2.51 -28.63 11.26
N ARG A 497 3.22 -29.36 12.14
CA ARG A 497 4.56 -29.86 11.83
C ARG A 497 4.56 -30.82 10.65
N ALA A 498 3.56 -31.70 10.57
CA ALA A 498 3.40 -32.64 9.47
C ALA A 498 3.23 -31.95 8.11
N ILE A 499 2.43 -30.87 8.03
CA ILE A 499 2.23 -30.10 6.78
C ILE A 499 3.57 -29.62 6.21
N VAL A 500 4.44 -29.08 7.05
CA VAL A 500 5.75 -28.56 6.64
C VAL A 500 6.75 -29.68 6.35
N SER A 501 6.80 -30.74 7.17
CA SER A 501 7.70 -31.88 6.89
C SER A 501 7.32 -32.61 5.61
N ASP A 502 6.02 -32.75 5.33
CA ASP A 502 5.51 -33.32 4.08
C ASP A 502 5.90 -32.43 2.90
N PHE A 503 5.84 -31.09 3.03
CA PHE A 503 6.27 -30.16 2.00
C PHE A 503 7.77 -30.34 1.67
N ILE A 504 8.63 -30.33 2.70
CA ILE A 504 10.09 -30.49 2.50
C ILE A 504 10.43 -31.82 1.86
N THR A 505 9.82 -32.92 2.32
CA THR A 505 10.06 -34.25 1.72
C THR A 505 9.52 -34.36 0.29
N SER A 506 8.51 -33.57 -0.06
CA SER A 506 7.96 -33.51 -1.43
C SER A 506 8.89 -32.85 -2.46
N LEU A 507 9.85 -32.02 -2.02
CA LEU A 507 10.81 -31.33 -2.92
C LEU A 507 11.73 -32.32 -3.64
N SER A 508 12.00 -33.48 -3.04
CA SER A 508 12.92 -34.50 -3.57
C SER A 508 12.24 -35.83 -3.92
N SER A 509 10.92 -35.84 -4.10
CA SER A 509 10.18 -37.06 -4.47
C SER A 509 10.53 -37.48 -5.90
N SER A 510 11.19 -38.64 -6.04
CA SER A 510 11.51 -39.27 -7.33
C SER A 510 10.35 -40.08 -7.92
N LYS A 511 9.28 -40.31 -7.15
CA LYS A 511 8.09 -40.99 -7.66
C LYS A 511 7.33 -40.03 -8.57
N PRO A 512 7.05 -40.38 -9.85
CA PRO A 512 6.15 -39.59 -10.67
C PRO A 512 4.81 -39.53 -9.93
N ALA A 513 4.44 -38.35 -9.43
CA ALA A 513 3.12 -38.17 -8.89
C ALA A 513 2.14 -38.52 -10.03
N ASN A 514 1.22 -39.47 -9.78
CA ASN A 514 0.13 -39.77 -10.72
C ASN A 514 -0.72 -38.51 -11.04
N HIS A 515 -0.49 -37.42 -10.29
CA HIS A 515 -1.16 -36.13 -10.42
C HIS A 515 -0.09 -35.06 -10.68
N ARG A 516 -0.10 -34.49 -11.90
CA ARG A 516 0.66 -33.29 -12.26
C ARG A 516 -0.28 -32.09 -12.21
N PRO A 517 0.19 -30.91 -11.77
CA PRO A 517 1.53 -30.51 -11.32
C PRO A 517 1.89 -30.92 -9.87
N SER A 518 3.19 -31.00 -9.52
CA SER A 518 3.67 -31.43 -8.19
C SER A 518 4.74 -30.52 -7.59
N VAL A 519 4.95 -30.61 -6.27
CA VAL A 519 5.99 -29.86 -5.54
C VAL A 519 7.40 -30.17 -6.08
N ALA A 520 7.67 -31.43 -6.43
CA ALA A 520 8.94 -31.83 -7.03
C ALA A 520 9.15 -31.18 -8.42
N MET A 521 8.10 -31.08 -9.24
CA MET A 521 8.17 -30.38 -10.54
C MET A 521 8.45 -28.88 -10.37
N TRP A 522 7.84 -28.26 -9.36
CA TRP A 522 8.14 -26.86 -9.03
C TRP A 522 9.61 -26.69 -8.62
N TRP A 523 10.11 -27.58 -7.75
CA TRP A 523 11.50 -27.54 -7.32
C TRP A 523 12.50 -27.80 -8.46
N GLN A 524 12.16 -28.69 -9.40
CA GLN A 524 12.97 -28.92 -10.61
C GLN A 524 13.17 -27.66 -11.46
N ALA A 525 12.27 -26.67 -11.42
CA ALA A 525 12.47 -25.41 -12.13
C ALA A 525 13.70 -24.63 -11.64
N ILE A 526 14.16 -24.87 -10.40
CA ILE A 526 15.40 -24.30 -9.85
C ILE A 526 16.63 -24.80 -10.63
N GLU A 527 16.58 -25.97 -11.29
CA GLU A 527 17.69 -26.48 -12.13
C GLU A 527 18.05 -25.53 -13.28
N LYS A 528 17.08 -24.76 -13.80
CA LYS A 528 17.30 -23.76 -14.86
C LYS A 528 18.35 -22.71 -14.47
N TYR A 529 18.43 -22.35 -13.19
CA TYR A 529 19.41 -21.40 -12.68
C TYR A 529 20.83 -21.94 -12.75
N TYR A 530 21.01 -23.25 -12.54
CA TYR A 530 22.32 -23.90 -12.63
C TYR A 530 22.72 -24.16 -14.08
N HIS A 531 21.77 -24.40 -14.98
CA HIS A 531 22.07 -24.54 -16.41
C HIS A 531 22.48 -23.21 -17.05
N ALA A 532 21.93 -22.09 -16.60
CA ALA A 532 22.28 -20.75 -17.07
C ALA A 532 23.72 -20.35 -16.70
N VAL A 533 24.22 -20.80 -15.55
CA VAL A 533 25.64 -20.74 -15.21
C VAL A 533 26.33 -21.90 -15.92
N LYS A 534 27.18 -21.67 -16.93
CA LYS A 534 27.89 -22.72 -17.71
C LYS A 534 28.90 -23.57 -16.89
N SER A 535 28.52 -24.03 -15.70
CA SER A 535 29.29 -24.88 -14.81
C SER A 535 29.00 -26.34 -15.14
N SER A 536 29.86 -26.95 -15.95
CA SER A 536 29.74 -28.34 -16.42
C SER A 536 29.89 -29.42 -15.34
N LYS A 537 29.79 -29.08 -14.04
CA LYS A 537 30.14 -29.97 -12.91
C LYS A 537 29.22 -29.91 -11.68
N SER A 538 28.16 -29.10 -11.64
CA SER A 538 27.30 -29.09 -10.44
C SER A 538 26.36 -30.28 -10.40
N SER A 539 26.48 -31.11 -9.36
CA SER A 539 25.45 -32.10 -9.03
C SER A 539 24.13 -31.39 -8.70
N PRO A 540 22.97 -31.95 -9.12
CA PRO A 540 21.67 -31.35 -8.83
C PRO A 540 21.49 -31.19 -7.31
N LEU A 541 20.80 -30.12 -6.91
CA LEU A 541 20.51 -29.84 -5.50
C LEU A 541 19.45 -30.83 -4.99
N ILE A 542 19.85 -31.68 -4.06
CA ILE A 542 18.97 -32.66 -3.42
C ILE A 542 18.81 -32.27 -1.95
N LEU A 543 17.57 -32.02 -1.53
CA LEU A 543 17.24 -31.65 -0.16
C LEU A 543 16.76 -32.86 0.63
N SER A 544 17.28 -33.04 1.84
CA SER A 544 16.89 -34.15 2.71
C SER A 544 16.54 -33.66 4.11
N LEU A 545 15.29 -33.87 4.53
CA LEU A 545 14.86 -33.58 5.90
C LEU A 545 15.64 -34.51 6.86
N THR A 546 16.50 -33.94 7.70
CA THR A 546 17.42 -34.71 8.54
C THR A 546 17.03 -34.65 10.01
N ASN A 547 16.76 -33.45 10.55
CA ASN A 547 16.54 -33.27 11.98
C ASN A 547 15.40 -32.29 12.29
N GLN A 548 14.72 -32.49 13.42
CA GLN A 548 13.68 -31.58 13.93
C GLN A 548 13.92 -31.27 15.40
N ILE A 549 14.11 -29.99 15.73
CA ILE A 549 14.40 -29.49 17.07
C ILE A 549 13.15 -28.76 17.57
N LEU A 550 12.68 -29.10 18.77
CA LEU A 550 11.50 -28.49 19.40
C LEU A 550 11.93 -27.64 20.59
N ASP A 551 11.51 -26.37 20.62
CA ASP A 551 11.70 -25.44 21.73
C ASP A 551 10.33 -24.87 22.15
N GLU A 552 9.52 -25.74 22.76
CA GLU A 552 8.16 -25.40 23.20
C GLU A 552 8.14 -24.58 24.51
N SER A 553 9.30 -24.45 25.17
CA SER A 553 9.50 -23.68 26.40
C SER A 553 9.76 -22.19 26.18
N TYR A 554 9.92 -21.75 24.93
CA TYR A 554 10.30 -20.37 24.59
C TYR A 554 11.63 -19.96 25.25
N SER A 555 12.71 -20.71 25.02
CA SER A 555 14.00 -20.53 25.73
C SER A 555 14.63 -19.12 25.67
N LEU A 556 14.23 -18.28 24.73
CA LEU A 556 14.68 -16.90 24.53
C LEU A 556 13.55 -15.86 24.72
N GLY A 557 12.40 -16.28 25.26
CA GLY A 557 11.19 -15.46 25.40
C GLY A 557 10.31 -15.41 24.14
N LYS A 558 9.16 -14.73 24.22
CA LYS A 558 8.21 -14.59 23.10
C LYS A 558 8.45 -13.38 22.21
N SER A 559 9.53 -12.64 22.42
CA SER A 559 9.95 -11.51 21.59
C SER A 559 11.40 -11.74 21.18
N LEU A 560 11.63 -11.90 19.88
CA LEU A 560 12.93 -12.29 19.33
C LEU A 560 13.50 -11.22 18.39
N THR A 561 14.78 -10.95 18.56
CA THR A 561 15.59 -10.15 17.65
C THR A 561 16.16 -11.00 16.51
N SER A 562 16.59 -10.35 15.42
CA SER A 562 17.27 -11.02 14.30
C SER A 562 18.53 -11.81 14.71
N GLN A 563 19.22 -11.39 15.78
CA GLN A 563 20.39 -12.11 16.29
C GLN A 563 19.98 -13.39 17.04
N GLN A 564 18.88 -13.34 17.79
CA GLN A 564 18.33 -14.52 18.45
C GLN A 564 17.82 -15.56 17.44
N ILE A 565 17.30 -15.14 16.28
CA ILE A 565 16.97 -16.06 15.18
C ILE A 565 18.22 -16.82 14.69
N LYS A 566 19.35 -16.13 14.49
CA LYS A 566 20.62 -16.78 14.11
C LYS A 566 21.11 -17.75 15.18
N LEU A 567 20.95 -17.39 16.46
CA LEU A 567 21.27 -18.26 17.58
C LEU A 567 20.41 -19.54 17.56
N LEU A 568 19.09 -19.41 17.33
CA LEU A 568 18.21 -20.57 17.18
C LEU A 568 18.60 -21.44 15.97
N ALA A 569 18.91 -20.83 14.84
CA ALA A 569 19.36 -21.54 13.65
C ALA A 569 20.68 -22.29 13.86
N SER A 570 21.57 -21.78 14.72
CA SER A 570 22.85 -22.42 15.05
C SER A 570 22.72 -23.74 15.83
N LYS A 571 21.52 -24.06 16.35
CA LYS A 571 21.22 -25.33 17.02
C LYS A 571 21.14 -26.52 16.04
N GLY A 572 20.89 -26.27 14.75
CA GLY A 572 20.90 -27.31 13.71
C GLY A 572 22.30 -27.61 13.18
N ASP A 573 22.43 -28.62 12.30
CA ASP A 573 23.72 -28.92 11.66
C ASP A 573 24.23 -27.73 10.85
N GLN A 574 25.54 -27.50 10.91
CA GLN A 574 26.15 -26.34 10.26
C GLN A 574 26.92 -26.70 8.98
N ARG A 575 27.06 -28.00 8.67
CA ARG A 575 27.76 -28.50 7.48
C ARG A 575 26.76 -28.98 6.43
N ASN A 576 26.88 -28.44 5.21
CA ASN A 576 26.03 -28.80 4.06
C ASN A 576 24.55 -28.84 4.44
N ALA A 577 24.11 -27.83 5.18
CA ALA A 577 22.79 -27.80 5.79
C ALA A 577 22.12 -26.43 5.69
N ILE A 578 20.79 -26.45 5.66
CA ILE A 578 19.91 -25.29 5.80
C ILE A 578 19.15 -25.45 7.11
N ASN A 579 19.31 -24.48 8.01
CA ASN A 579 18.62 -24.46 9.29
C ASN A 579 17.41 -23.53 9.23
N ILE A 580 16.21 -24.09 9.33
CA ILE A 580 14.95 -23.37 9.15
C ILE A 580 14.27 -23.18 10.51
N VAL A 581 14.18 -21.93 10.96
CA VAL A 581 13.52 -21.56 12.21
C VAL A 581 12.07 -21.18 11.96
N PHE A 582 11.14 -21.86 12.60
CA PHE A 582 9.73 -21.54 12.61
C PHE A 582 9.32 -20.97 13.95
N THR A 583 8.70 -19.79 13.96
CA THR A 583 8.17 -19.19 15.20
C THR A 583 6.65 -19.31 15.24
N ALA A 584 6.11 -19.78 16.37
CA ALA A 584 4.68 -19.94 16.59
C ALA A 584 3.93 -18.60 16.51
N SER A 585 2.60 -18.65 16.36
CA SER A 585 1.78 -17.46 16.13
C SER A 585 1.81 -16.46 17.29
N ASP A 586 2.10 -16.94 18.49
CA ASP A 586 2.24 -16.13 19.71
C ASP A 586 3.66 -15.59 19.98
N VAL A 587 4.56 -15.69 19.00
CA VAL A 587 5.95 -15.18 19.09
C VAL A 587 6.12 -13.94 18.20
N ALA A 588 6.47 -12.82 18.82
CA ALA A 588 6.84 -11.59 18.11
C ALA A 588 8.30 -11.65 17.67
N VAL A 589 8.58 -11.21 16.43
CA VAL A 589 9.95 -11.14 15.89
C VAL A 589 10.17 -9.78 15.23
N ASP A 590 11.36 -9.20 15.38
CA ASP A 590 11.70 -7.89 14.82
C ASP A 590 11.41 -7.79 13.30
N GLY A 591 10.51 -6.87 12.94
CA GLY A 591 10.11 -6.61 11.56
C GLY A 591 9.08 -7.59 10.98
N PHE A 592 8.68 -8.63 11.73
CA PHE A 592 7.56 -9.49 11.37
C PHE A 592 6.28 -8.65 11.25
N CYS A 593 5.45 -8.93 10.23
CA CYS A 593 4.18 -8.21 10.02
C CYS A 593 4.31 -6.69 9.77
N SER A 594 5.52 -6.19 9.50
CA SER A 594 5.76 -4.78 9.20
C SER A 594 6.48 -4.63 7.85
N SER A 595 7.48 -5.48 7.60
CA SER A 595 8.27 -5.44 6.35
C SER A 595 8.53 -6.82 5.74
N ARG A 596 8.24 -7.91 6.48
CA ARG A 596 8.61 -9.27 6.08
C ARG A 596 7.80 -10.34 6.83
N CYS A 597 7.67 -11.49 6.19
CA CYS A 597 7.03 -12.69 6.73
C CYS A 597 8.03 -13.79 7.10
N GLY A 598 9.29 -13.57 6.74
CA GLY A 598 10.43 -14.42 7.01
C GLY A 598 11.70 -13.78 6.45
N THR A 599 12.84 -14.43 6.66
CA THR A 599 14.15 -14.03 6.11
C THR A 599 14.97 -15.25 5.78
N HIS A 600 15.94 -15.10 4.89
CA HIS A 600 17.04 -16.06 4.76
C HIS A 600 18.38 -15.33 4.85
N GLY A 601 19.45 -16.07 5.10
CA GLY A 601 20.79 -15.51 5.16
C GLY A 601 21.83 -16.55 5.53
N SER A 602 23.01 -16.08 5.92
CA SER A 602 24.09 -16.95 6.39
C SER A 602 24.64 -16.48 7.73
N ALA A 603 25.13 -17.43 8.51
CA ALA A 603 25.76 -17.19 9.80
C ALA A 603 27.11 -17.95 9.89
N PRO A 604 28.09 -17.42 10.65
CA PRO A 604 29.35 -18.13 10.89
C PRO A 604 29.10 -19.48 11.56
N SER A 605 29.81 -20.51 11.09
CA SER A 605 29.80 -21.83 11.71
C SER A 605 30.79 -21.89 12.86
N SER A 606 30.32 -22.34 14.03
CA SER A 606 31.15 -22.68 15.18
C SER A 606 31.65 -24.13 15.15
N GLN A 607 31.07 -24.99 14.30
CA GLN A 607 31.33 -26.43 14.23
C GLN A 607 32.26 -26.86 13.07
N ILE A 608 32.62 -25.95 12.16
CA ILE A 608 33.48 -26.27 11.02
C ILE A 608 34.83 -25.57 11.21
N GLU A 609 35.90 -26.37 11.31
CA GLU A 609 37.27 -25.85 11.33
C GLU A 609 37.56 -24.95 10.12
N ARG A 610 38.39 -23.92 10.31
CA ARG A 610 38.82 -22.99 9.25
C ARG A 610 39.54 -23.76 8.13
N VAL A 611 38.82 -24.14 7.08
CA VAL A 611 39.44 -24.72 5.89
C VAL A 611 40.05 -23.58 5.07
N ARG A 612 41.39 -23.54 5.00
CA ARG A 612 42.18 -22.56 4.21
C ARG A 612 41.93 -21.09 4.58
N GLY A 613 41.75 -20.78 5.86
CA GLY A 613 41.66 -19.40 6.36
C GLY A 613 40.40 -18.62 5.97
N LYS A 614 39.37 -19.28 5.41
CA LYS A 614 38.04 -18.69 5.18
C LYS A 614 37.06 -19.16 6.25
N ASP A 615 36.32 -18.22 6.84
CA ASP A 615 35.28 -18.53 7.81
C ASP A 615 34.17 -19.36 7.15
N SER A 616 33.90 -20.54 7.70
CA SER A 616 32.81 -21.40 7.24
C SER A 616 31.48 -20.79 7.67
N LYS A 617 30.47 -20.83 6.79
CA LYS A 617 29.13 -20.30 7.04
C LYS A 617 28.09 -21.37 6.73
N PHE A 618 26.99 -21.35 7.48
CA PHE A 618 25.79 -22.14 7.18
C PHE A 618 24.65 -21.22 6.73
N ALA A 619 23.76 -21.74 5.89
CA ALA A 619 22.57 -21.02 5.46
C ALA A 619 21.44 -21.22 6.46
N TYR A 620 20.66 -20.17 6.71
CA TYR A 620 19.47 -20.25 7.56
C TYR A 620 18.28 -19.57 6.92
N ILE A 621 17.09 -20.02 7.31
CA ILE A 621 15.81 -19.43 6.98
C ILE A 621 15.04 -19.21 8.28
N TRP A 622 14.26 -18.14 8.36
CA TRP A 622 13.24 -17.96 9.39
C TRP A 622 11.90 -17.65 8.73
N VAL A 623 10.83 -18.27 9.21
CA VAL A 623 9.45 -17.99 8.82
C VAL A 623 8.57 -17.88 10.06
N GLY A 624 7.79 -16.82 10.18
CA GLY A 624 6.86 -16.62 11.28
C GLY A 624 5.45 -17.09 10.94
N ASN A 625 4.75 -17.68 11.91
CA ASN A 625 3.32 -17.95 11.77
C ASN A 625 2.52 -16.66 11.95
N SER A 626 1.89 -16.18 10.88
CA SER A 626 1.16 -14.91 10.89
C SER A 626 -0.27 -14.99 11.38
N GLU A 627 -0.78 -16.19 11.67
CA GLU A 627 -2.19 -16.50 11.98
C GLU A 627 -2.85 -15.48 12.93
N THR A 628 -2.17 -15.06 13.99
CA THR A 628 -2.72 -14.15 15.01
C THR A 628 -2.17 -12.72 14.96
N GLN A 629 -1.20 -12.43 14.10
CA GLN A 629 -0.51 -11.12 14.07
C GLN A 629 -0.80 -10.33 12.80
N CYS A 630 -0.70 -10.96 11.63
CA CYS A 630 -0.89 -10.30 10.33
C CYS A 630 -1.23 -11.29 9.20
N PRO A 631 -2.27 -12.12 9.35
CA PRO A 631 -2.56 -13.14 8.36
C PRO A 631 -2.83 -12.52 6.97
N GLY A 632 -3.41 -11.32 6.91
CA GLY A 632 -3.60 -10.58 5.65
C GLY A 632 -2.33 -10.04 4.98
N GLN A 633 -1.16 -10.12 5.60
CA GLN A 633 0.11 -9.77 4.94
C GLN A 633 0.87 -11.02 4.51
N CYS A 634 0.90 -12.04 5.37
CA CYS A 634 1.81 -13.17 5.23
C CYS A 634 1.13 -14.49 4.87
N ALA A 635 -0.21 -14.56 4.95
CA ALA A 635 -0.99 -15.71 4.51
C ALA A 635 -1.84 -15.41 3.27
N TRP A 636 -1.61 -14.29 2.57
CA TRP A 636 -2.24 -14.07 1.26
C TRP A 636 -1.75 -15.14 0.26
N PRO A 637 -2.64 -15.80 -0.52
CA PRO A 637 -4.04 -15.46 -0.77
C PRO A 637 -5.07 -16.19 0.10
N PHE A 638 -4.67 -16.93 1.14
CA PHE A 638 -5.56 -17.66 2.06
C PHE A 638 -6.18 -16.79 3.15
N HIS A 639 -5.74 -15.54 3.24
CA HIS A 639 -6.35 -14.51 4.06
C HIS A 639 -6.49 -13.23 3.26
N GLN A 640 -7.53 -12.46 3.58
CA GLN A 640 -7.80 -11.19 2.93
C GLN A 640 -6.61 -10.22 3.11
N PRO A 641 -6.12 -9.59 2.02
CA PRO A 641 -4.95 -8.74 2.09
C PRO A 641 -5.23 -7.42 2.83
N ILE A 642 -4.29 -6.91 3.63
CA ILE A 642 -4.47 -5.66 4.41
C ILE A 642 -4.60 -4.42 3.50
N TYR A 643 -4.02 -4.45 2.31
CA TYR A 643 -4.05 -3.38 1.31
C TYR A 643 -4.07 -3.99 -0.10
N GLY A 644 -4.49 -3.19 -1.09
CA GLY A 644 -4.69 -3.67 -2.46
C GLY A 644 -6.06 -4.30 -2.68
N PRO A 645 -6.31 -4.97 -3.83
CA PRO A 645 -7.64 -5.47 -4.16
C PRO A 645 -8.09 -6.57 -3.20
N GLN A 646 -9.30 -6.39 -2.67
CA GLN A 646 -9.88 -7.18 -1.58
C GLN A 646 -10.65 -8.39 -2.10
N SER A 647 -10.02 -9.19 -2.96
CA SER A 647 -10.61 -10.42 -3.47
C SER A 647 -10.84 -11.43 -2.33
N PRO A 648 -11.87 -12.30 -2.41
CA PRO A 648 -12.09 -13.35 -1.43
C PRO A 648 -10.83 -14.19 -1.23
N SER A 649 -10.55 -14.51 0.04
CA SER A 649 -9.45 -15.41 0.37
C SER A 649 -9.72 -16.79 -0.23
N LEU A 650 -8.68 -17.38 -0.80
CA LEU A 650 -8.72 -18.75 -1.25
C LEU A 650 -8.81 -19.70 -0.06
N VAL A 651 -9.44 -20.86 -0.27
CA VAL A 651 -9.46 -21.90 0.76
C VAL A 651 -8.06 -22.52 0.86
N ALA A 652 -7.50 -22.52 2.06
CA ALA A 652 -6.17 -23.02 2.36
C ALA A 652 -6.10 -24.55 2.15
N PRO A 653 -5.12 -25.07 1.39
CA PRO A 653 -5.12 -26.46 0.95
C PRO A 653 -4.87 -27.49 2.05
N ASN A 654 -4.37 -27.08 3.20
CA ASN A 654 -4.21 -27.94 4.36
C ASN A 654 -5.14 -27.58 5.53
N ASN A 655 -6.15 -26.74 5.25
CA ASN A 655 -7.11 -26.25 6.25
C ASN A 655 -6.43 -25.55 7.45
N ASP A 656 -5.30 -24.89 7.20
CA ASP A 656 -4.58 -24.11 8.21
C ASP A 656 -3.97 -22.88 7.53
N VAL A 657 -4.68 -21.74 7.60
CA VAL A 657 -4.29 -20.48 6.92
C VAL A 657 -2.89 -20.03 7.34
N GLY A 658 -2.57 -20.14 8.63
CA GLY A 658 -1.26 -19.76 9.17
C GLY A 658 -0.14 -20.61 8.56
N LEU A 659 -0.29 -21.93 8.60
CA LEU A 659 0.74 -22.84 8.08
C LEU A 659 0.81 -22.87 6.56
N ASP A 660 -0.31 -22.78 5.86
CA ASP A 660 -0.33 -22.68 4.40
C ASP A 660 0.34 -21.37 3.93
N GLY A 661 0.13 -20.27 4.65
CA GLY A 661 0.89 -19.03 4.48
C GLY A 661 2.39 -19.20 4.77
N MET A 662 2.74 -19.89 5.85
CA MET A 662 4.15 -20.21 6.14
C MET A 662 4.79 -21.05 5.03
N VAL A 663 4.08 -21.99 4.42
CA VAL A 663 4.61 -22.80 3.32
C VAL A 663 4.89 -21.95 2.09
N ILE A 664 4.03 -21.00 1.74
CA ILE A 664 4.29 -20.03 0.65
C ILE A 664 5.60 -19.28 0.90
N ASN A 665 5.74 -18.70 2.09
CA ASN A 665 6.93 -17.92 2.45
C ASN A 665 8.19 -18.79 2.52
N LEU A 666 8.06 -20.01 3.03
CA LEU A 666 9.12 -20.99 3.07
C LEU A 666 9.59 -21.40 1.67
N ALA A 667 8.66 -21.65 0.74
CA ALA A 667 8.97 -21.96 -0.65
C ALA A 667 9.76 -20.80 -1.30
N SER A 668 9.29 -19.56 -1.12
CA SER A 668 9.97 -18.36 -1.58
C SER A 668 11.42 -18.28 -1.05
N LEU A 669 11.59 -18.41 0.26
CA LEU A 669 12.88 -18.29 0.92
C LEU A 669 13.81 -19.47 0.63
N LEU A 670 13.28 -20.67 0.41
CA LEU A 670 14.06 -21.84 0.00
C LEU A 670 14.63 -21.67 -1.41
N ALA A 671 13.81 -21.20 -2.35
CA ALA A 671 14.27 -20.90 -3.71
C ALA A 671 15.36 -19.82 -3.69
N ALA A 672 15.12 -18.72 -2.97
CA ALA A 672 16.10 -17.66 -2.75
C ALA A 672 17.40 -18.18 -2.11
N THR A 673 17.30 -19.04 -1.10
CA THR A 673 18.47 -19.66 -0.44
C THR A 673 19.23 -20.59 -1.39
N ALA A 674 18.54 -21.31 -2.27
CA ALA A 674 19.20 -22.16 -3.26
C ALA A 674 19.97 -21.35 -4.30
N THR A 675 19.37 -20.25 -4.78
CA THR A 675 19.92 -19.43 -5.88
C THR A 675 20.79 -18.26 -5.41
N ASN A 676 20.73 -17.88 -4.14
CA ASN A 676 21.49 -16.78 -3.54
C ASN A 676 21.77 -16.99 -2.03
N PRO A 677 22.42 -18.09 -1.63
CA PRO A 677 22.62 -18.43 -0.22
C PRO A 677 23.46 -17.42 0.59
N PHE A 678 24.33 -16.65 -0.06
CA PHE A 678 25.29 -15.75 0.60
C PHE A 678 25.25 -14.30 0.09
N GLY A 679 24.19 -13.91 -0.62
CA GLY A 679 23.97 -12.52 -1.05
C GLY A 679 24.72 -12.09 -2.31
N ASN A 680 25.29 -13.03 -3.08
CA ASN A 680 26.02 -12.77 -4.32
C ASN A 680 25.68 -13.76 -5.46
N GLY A 681 24.59 -14.51 -5.37
CA GLY A 681 24.08 -15.40 -6.42
C GLY A 681 23.19 -14.68 -7.43
N TYR A 682 21.97 -15.17 -7.64
CA TYR A 682 20.99 -14.55 -8.53
C TYR A 682 20.14 -13.51 -7.81
N TYR A 683 20.13 -12.28 -8.32
CA TYR A 683 19.17 -11.24 -7.92
C TYR A 683 19.07 -10.12 -8.97
N GLN A 684 18.09 -9.23 -8.78
CA GLN A 684 17.91 -7.97 -9.48
C GLN A 684 17.88 -6.84 -8.45
N GLY A 685 18.38 -5.66 -8.81
CA GLY A 685 18.41 -4.49 -7.94
C GLY A 685 19.66 -4.43 -7.05
N ALA A 686 19.63 -3.57 -6.03
CA ALA A 686 20.76 -3.38 -5.13
C ALA A 686 20.95 -4.61 -4.21
N ALA A 687 22.20 -4.99 -3.94
CA ALA A 687 22.53 -6.11 -3.04
C ALA A 687 22.00 -5.91 -1.59
N SER A 688 21.68 -4.68 -1.19
CA SER A 688 21.06 -4.36 0.09
C SER A 688 19.54 -4.61 0.14
N ALA A 689 18.88 -4.76 -1.02
CA ALA A 689 17.45 -5.07 -1.16
C ALA A 689 17.19 -5.89 -2.45
N PRO A 690 17.76 -7.10 -2.57
CA PRO A 690 17.69 -7.88 -3.79
C PRO A 690 16.28 -8.44 -4.05
N LEU A 691 15.83 -8.39 -5.31
CA LEU A 691 14.74 -9.23 -5.80
C LEU A 691 15.34 -10.52 -6.36
N GLU A 692 14.97 -11.65 -5.79
CA GLU A 692 15.55 -12.97 -6.03
C GLU A 692 14.57 -13.86 -6.80
N ALA A 693 14.90 -15.13 -6.94
CA ALA A 693 14.18 -16.11 -7.77
C ALA A 693 12.65 -16.06 -7.65
N VAL A 694 12.12 -15.83 -6.45
CA VAL A 694 10.67 -15.74 -6.20
C VAL A 694 10.22 -14.30 -5.92
N SER A 695 11.00 -13.49 -5.19
CA SER A 695 10.60 -12.12 -4.86
C SER A 695 10.55 -11.19 -6.07
N ALA A 696 11.18 -11.56 -7.20
CA ALA A 696 10.97 -10.92 -8.50
C ALA A 696 9.57 -11.19 -9.11
N CYS A 697 8.82 -12.16 -8.59
CA CYS A 697 7.48 -12.56 -9.05
C CYS A 697 6.41 -12.46 -7.94
N PRO A 698 6.24 -11.28 -7.31
CA PRO A 698 5.41 -11.15 -6.13
C PRO A 698 3.93 -11.43 -6.44
N GLY A 699 3.36 -12.36 -5.69
CA GLY A 699 1.93 -12.68 -5.72
C GLY A 699 1.42 -13.37 -6.99
N VAL A 700 2.32 -13.91 -7.80
CA VAL A 700 2.01 -14.71 -8.99
C VAL A 700 2.01 -16.19 -8.59
N TYR A 701 0.87 -16.87 -8.66
CA TYR A 701 0.77 -18.31 -8.34
C TYR A 701 0.22 -19.16 -9.49
N GLY A 702 -0.57 -18.56 -10.38
CA GLY A 702 -1.10 -19.21 -11.58
C GLY A 702 -1.13 -18.28 -12.79
N THR A 703 -1.41 -18.82 -13.96
CA THR A 703 -1.52 -18.06 -15.21
C THR A 703 -2.54 -16.92 -15.09
N GLY A 704 -2.20 -15.76 -15.68
CA GLY A 704 -3.06 -14.58 -15.64
C GLY A 704 -3.17 -13.89 -14.28
N ALA A 705 -2.29 -14.20 -13.32
CA ALA A 705 -2.23 -13.46 -12.05
C ALA A 705 -1.99 -11.96 -12.27
N TYR A 706 -2.59 -11.15 -11.41
CA TYR A 706 -2.42 -9.70 -11.35
C TYR A 706 -2.64 -9.25 -9.90
N PRO A 707 -2.33 -8.00 -9.51
CA PRO A 707 -2.49 -7.57 -8.11
C PRO A 707 -3.89 -7.89 -7.56
N GLY A 708 -3.95 -8.66 -6.47
CA GLY A 708 -5.20 -9.11 -5.84
C GLY A 708 -5.88 -10.34 -6.46
N TYR A 709 -5.32 -10.93 -7.52
CA TYR A 709 -5.75 -12.21 -8.08
C TYR A 709 -4.55 -13.16 -8.21
N ALA A 710 -4.62 -14.30 -7.53
CA ALA A 710 -3.52 -15.26 -7.45
C ALA A 710 -3.20 -15.94 -8.80
N GLY A 711 -4.07 -15.80 -9.80
CA GLY A 711 -3.99 -16.51 -11.07
C GLY A 711 -4.98 -17.67 -11.15
N ASN A 712 -5.03 -18.32 -12.30
CA ASN A 712 -5.84 -19.53 -12.48
C ASN A 712 -5.21 -20.68 -11.69
N LEU A 713 -5.93 -21.22 -10.71
CA LEU A 713 -5.45 -22.27 -9.82
C LEU A 713 -6.33 -23.51 -9.91
N LEU A 714 -5.79 -24.64 -9.47
CA LEU A 714 -6.57 -25.86 -9.30
C LEU A 714 -7.42 -25.74 -8.03
N VAL A 715 -8.62 -26.31 -8.07
CA VAL A 715 -9.55 -26.32 -6.94
C VAL A 715 -9.86 -27.76 -6.57
N ASP A 716 -9.73 -28.10 -5.29
CA ASP A 716 -10.12 -29.41 -4.78
C ASP A 716 -11.64 -29.51 -4.71
N ALA A 717 -12.21 -30.51 -5.38
CA ALA A 717 -13.66 -30.65 -5.50
C ALA A 717 -14.38 -30.94 -4.16
N MET A 718 -13.68 -31.47 -3.15
CA MET A 718 -14.30 -31.82 -1.86
C MET A 718 -14.20 -30.68 -0.85
N THR A 719 -13.06 -29.99 -0.83
CA THR A 719 -12.72 -28.99 0.19
C THR A 719 -12.83 -27.56 -0.33
N GLY A 720 -12.87 -27.35 -1.64
CA GLY A 720 -12.76 -26.02 -2.26
C GLY A 720 -11.35 -25.43 -2.20
N ALA A 721 -10.37 -26.16 -1.66
CA ALA A 721 -9.00 -25.73 -1.52
C ALA A 721 -8.39 -25.31 -2.85
N SER A 722 -7.75 -24.13 -2.89
CA SER A 722 -6.99 -23.70 -4.06
C SER A 722 -5.52 -24.07 -3.93
N TYR A 723 -4.97 -24.65 -4.99
CA TYR A 723 -3.60 -25.15 -5.01
C TYR A 723 -3.05 -25.15 -6.43
N ASN A 724 -1.74 -25.31 -6.57
CA ASN A 724 -1.08 -25.52 -7.87
C ASN A 724 -0.04 -26.64 -7.84
N ALA A 725 0.07 -27.36 -6.73
CA ALA A 725 1.02 -28.46 -6.59
C ALA A 725 0.47 -29.58 -5.69
N HIS A 726 0.58 -30.82 -6.16
CA HIS A 726 0.45 -32.02 -5.33
C HIS A 726 1.76 -32.30 -4.58
N GLY A 727 1.66 -32.56 -3.29
CA GLY A 727 2.75 -33.04 -2.44
C GLY A 727 2.57 -34.50 -2.01
N GLY A 728 3.52 -34.96 -1.21
CA GLY A 728 3.50 -36.27 -0.55
C GLY A 728 2.33 -36.40 0.43
N ASN A 729 2.02 -37.64 0.81
CA ASN A 729 0.97 -37.96 1.78
C ASN A 729 -0.42 -37.36 1.44
N GLY A 730 -0.70 -37.14 0.15
CA GLY A 730 -1.96 -36.58 -0.33
C GLY A 730 -2.13 -35.08 -0.10
N ARG A 731 -1.08 -34.39 0.37
CA ARG A 731 -1.09 -32.95 0.64
C ARG A 731 -1.16 -32.14 -0.65
N LYS A 732 -1.72 -30.94 -0.55
CA LYS A 732 -1.79 -29.96 -1.63
C LYS A 732 -1.15 -28.67 -1.16
N TYR A 733 -0.51 -27.96 -2.07
CA TYR A 733 0.24 -26.73 -1.77
C TYR A 733 0.02 -25.68 -2.85
N LEU A 734 0.10 -24.42 -2.43
CA LEU A 734 0.21 -23.28 -3.32
C LEU A 734 1.64 -22.78 -3.30
N LEU A 735 2.29 -22.79 -4.46
CA LEU A 735 3.70 -22.43 -4.62
C LEU A 735 3.83 -21.20 -5.52
N PRO A 736 4.71 -20.25 -5.17
CA PRO A 736 4.85 -19.02 -5.95
C PRO A 736 5.55 -19.28 -7.29
N ALA A 737 5.33 -18.38 -8.24
CA ALA A 737 6.06 -18.38 -9.50
C ALA A 737 7.56 -18.16 -9.28
N LEU A 738 8.35 -18.76 -10.16
CA LEU A 738 9.79 -18.56 -10.22
C LEU A 738 10.12 -17.68 -11.42
N PHE A 739 11.01 -16.72 -11.24
CA PHE A 739 11.58 -15.99 -12.36
C PHE A 739 12.39 -16.96 -13.21
N ASP A 740 12.13 -17.03 -14.51
CA ASP A 740 12.89 -17.89 -15.40
C ASP A 740 14.02 -17.06 -16.04
N PRO A 741 15.29 -17.30 -15.69
CA PRO A 741 16.41 -16.53 -16.24
C PRO A 741 16.59 -16.72 -17.75
N SER A 742 16.02 -17.79 -18.34
CA SER A 742 16.11 -18.03 -19.78
C SER A 742 15.09 -17.25 -20.60
N THR A 743 13.89 -17.04 -20.06
CA THR A 743 12.81 -16.29 -20.74
C THR A 743 12.64 -14.87 -20.20
N SER A 744 13.33 -14.52 -19.11
CA SER A 744 13.20 -13.25 -18.40
C SER A 744 11.76 -12.93 -17.98
N SER A 745 11.02 -13.96 -17.53
CA SER A 745 9.61 -13.85 -17.15
C SER A 745 9.26 -14.74 -15.97
N CYS A 746 8.17 -14.42 -15.26
CA CYS A 746 7.66 -15.26 -14.18
C CYS A 746 6.96 -16.51 -14.73
N SER A 747 7.41 -17.68 -14.28
CA SER A 747 6.87 -18.98 -14.67
C SER A 747 6.05 -19.58 -13.53
N THR A 748 4.79 -19.91 -13.82
CA THR A 748 3.86 -20.61 -12.90
C THR A 748 3.79 -22.10 -13.24
N LEU A 749 3.33 -22.91 -12.28
CA LEU A 749 3.07 -24.33 -12.51
C LEU A 749 1.80 -24.61 -13.34
N VAL A 750 0.84 -23.68 -13.28
CA VAL A 750 -0.52 -23.75 -13.85
C VAL A 750 -0.91 -22.43 -14.46
#